data_AF-A0A7C2IJK2-F1
#
_entry.id   AF-A0A7C2IJK2-F1
#
_cell.length_a   1.000
_cell.length_b   1.000
_cell.length_c   1.000
_cell.angle_alpha   90.00
_cell.angle_beta   90.00
_cell.angle_gamma   90.00
#
_symmetry.space_group_name_H-M   'P 1'
#
loop_
_entity.id
_entity.type
_entity.pdbx_description
1 polymer ?
#
loop_
_entity_poly.entity_id
_entity_poly.type
_entity_poly.pdbx_seq_one_letter_code
_entity_poly.pdbx_strand_id
1 'polypeptide(L)'
;MSARDRLNDYLGRLERRLRLREASRGAAALGAAALGLTLLLVVILNERAFAPPVVAGARVVLFAALGLIAVFGLILPLVRLNRLRAARRAEENFPDFEERLLTYAEGSRRPEADPFLELLADDALRVAERAEPGRLVTSRRIGALLVAAAAAVGVLLWLAVSGPGYLGYGTSLLWAGAARTGQPLYDIRVVPGDHKVRRGADQLVSAYLAGFESNDVRLMARYEGASKWEEVRMRPEGQGAGFEFLFAGLPESVDYYVVAGAVRSRQFRLEAVDLPRVKRIRVTYRFPAWSRLEPAVEEQGGDLRAVEGTEAELAVETDRPLEGGAIVVGDGPQVRLAAREGNWSRGRLRIDRDGVYHIAAFYDGDQVRLTEDYFIEAIQERAPAVRIRRPGRDYPASPIEEVTVLAEAEDDFGLDELNLFYSVNGGPERKVGLLDRRGAKEARGATVIALEDHKLVPGDVVSLYAVARDARSASRTDMFFIEAQPFEREYYQSQQSGGMGGSGEQDQNQISARQKEIIAATWNLLRDQTLSRAKAAEDGKFLSEVQSALKDQALSLARRMQARQLAGANEEFQRFSQDMQAAAAAMAEAADKLKALSWREALPPEQRALQHLLRAESMFRQIQVARASRGGAGGAGGNMGRDLENLFDLELDTEKNQYETGQRAASGGAEPSRELDEALQRLRELARRQQELARQQRREQSFEQRWQQEMLRREAERLERRIEELARGLSSQQGGSASSRQAEGRRSSQGAAGGEPRLRQALEQLRQATEEMRRASASGRSREEASAESRRAAERLQEASELLSGLRRQEAGRQLGDIRERAERLSAQQREFADQLKSLYANHQALTGQPSQGRQPAVDPRQVARLAEEKKEMAEQLQRLERDMQEAVRDLAGSQQSASSKLREALAEMQQRELALRMKYLAEWIRRGLGAYA
;
A
#
# COMPACT_ATOMS: atom_id res chain seq x y z
N MET A 1 -29.65 -42.50 -84.72
CA MET A 1 -30.36 -42.65 -83.44
C MET A 1 -31.84 -42.74 -83.76
N SER A 2 -32.47 -43.84 -83.39
CA SER A 2 -33.92 -44.01 -83.56
C SER A 2 -34.68 -43.01 -82.66
N ALA A 3 -35.94 -42.72 -82.98
CA ALA A 3 -36.82 -41.93 -82.11
C ALA A 3 -36.93 -42.58 -80.71
N ARG A 4 -36.90 -43.91 -80.66
CA ARG A 4 -36.87 -44.68 -79.41
C ARG A 4 -35.62 -44.41 -78.57
N ASP A 5 -34.43 -44.37 -79.19
CA ASP A 5 -33.18 -44.08 -78.47
C ASP A 5 -33.20 -42.68 -77.86
N ARG A 6 -33.66 -41.67 -78.62
CA ARG A 6 -33.73 -40.28 -78.15
C ARG A 6 -34.77 -40.08 -77.04
N LEU A 7 -35.92 -40.75 -77.12
CA LEU A 7 -36.95 -40.70 -76.08
C LEU A 7 -36.54 -41.47 -74.83
N ASN A 8 -35.85 -42.60 -74.99
CA ASN A 8 -35.25 -43.35 -73.88
C ASN A 8 -34.16 -42.52 -73.18
N ASP A 9 -33.35 -41.77 -73.92
CA ASP A 9 -32.39 -40.82 -73.37
C ASP A 9 -33.07 -39.65 -72.65
N TYR A 10 -34.20 -39.17 -73.15
CA TYR A 10 -35.02 -38.15 -72.48
C TYR A 10 -35.62 -38.67 -71.17
N LEU A 11 -36.26 -39.85 -71.18
CA LEU A 11 -36.79 -40.52 -69.99
C LEU A 11 -35.70 -40.87 -68.98
N GLY A 12 -34.52 -41.30 -69.44
CA GLY A 12 -33.36 -41.54 -68.60
C GLY A 12 -32.82 -40.27 -67.93
N ARG A 13 -32.77 -39.15 -68.65
CA ARG A 13 -32.42 -37.84 -68.08
C ARG A 13 -33.46 -37.34 -67.09
N LEU A 14 -34.75 -37.52 -67.37
CA LEU A 14 -35.86 -37.18 -66.49
C LEU A 14 -35.85 -38.03 -65.21
N GLU A 15 -35.68 -39.35 -65.32
CA GLU A 15 -35.56 -40.28 -64.20
C GLU A 15 -34.38 -39.92 -63.30
N ARG A 16 -33.19 -39.68 -63.88
CA ARG A 16 -32.00 -39.24 -63.12
C ARG A 16 -32.26 -37.93 -62.39
N ARG A 17 -32.93 -36.96 -63.02
CA ARG A 17 -33.22 -35.65 -62.42
C ARG A 17 -34.25 -35.72 -61.30
N LEU A 18 -35.29 -36.56 -61.44
CA LEU A 18 -36.26 -36.82 -60.38
C LEU A 18 -35.66 -37.60 -59.21
N ARG A 19 -34.80 -38.60 -59.50
CA ARG A 19 -34.01 -39.27 -58.46
C ARG A 19 -33.08 -38.31 -57.74
N LEU A 20 -32.39 -37.42 -58.44
CA LEU A 20 -31.57 -36.36 -57.85
C LEU A 20 -32.38 -35.42 -56.95
N ARG A 21 -33.61 -35.06 -57.36
CA ARG A 21 -34.51 -34.25 -56.53
C ARG A 21 -34.90 -34.97 -55.25
N GLU A 22 -35.40 -36.20 -55.34
CA GLU A 22 -35.85 -36.94 -54.16
C GLU A 22 -34.67 -37.34 -53.27
N ALA A 23 -33.50 -37.63 -53.84
CA ALA A 23 -32.25 -37.78 -53.12
C ALA A 23 -31.85 -36.50 -52.38
N SER A 24 -31.88 -35.34 -53.04
CA SER A 24 -31.55 -34.06 -52.41
C SER A 24 -32.53 -33.67 -51.30
N ARG A 25 -33.82 -33.97 -51.46
CA ARG A 25 -34.86 -33.77 -50.44
C ARG A 25 -34.67 -34.70 -49.25
N GLY A 26 -34.40 -35.98 -49.50
CA GLY A 26 -34.11 -36.96 -48.46
C GLY A 26 -32.83 -36.62 -47.70
N ALA A 27 -31.78 -36.21 -48.40
CA ALA A 27 -30.52 -35.76 -47.79
C ALA A 27 -30.71 -34.49 -46.95
N ALA A 28 -31.48 -33.52 -47.42
CA ALA A 28 -31.80 -32.31 -46.66
C ALA A 28 -32.64 -32.63 -45.41
N ALA A 29 -33.65 -33.50 -45.53
CA ALA A 29 -34.47 -33.94 -44.41
C ALA A 29 -33.65 -34.73 -43.37
N LEU A 30 -32.76 -35.61 -43.83
CA LEU A 30 -31.83 -36.34 -42.97
C LEU A 30 -30.85 -35.42 -42.25
N GLY A 31 -30.24 -34.46 -42.97
CA GLY A 31 -29.31 -33.49 -42.38
C GLY A 31 -30.00 -32.61 -41.34
N ALA A 32 -31.19 -32.09 -41.66
CA ALA A 32 -31.99 -31.29 -40.73
C ALA A 32 -32.42 -32.10 -39.49
N ALA A 33 -32.85 -33.35 -39.68
CA ALA A 33 -33.21 -34.23 -38.58
C ALA A 33 -32.01 -34.60 -37.71
N ALA A 34 -30.85 -34.90 -38.31
CA ALA A 34 -29.62 -35.19 -37.58
C ALA A 34 -29.18 -34.00 -36.73
N LEU A 35 -29.22 -32.79 -37.28
CA LEU A 35 -28.90 -31.58 -36.52
C LEU A 35 -29.90 -31.34 -35.40
N GLY A 36 -31.21 -31.39 -35.70
CA GLY A 36 -32.28 -31.16 -34.72
C GLY A 36 -32.30 -32.18 -33.58
N LEU A 37 -32.20 -33.48 -33.89
CA LEU A 37 -32.12 -34.55 -32.88
C LEU A 37 -30.85 -34.44 -32.05
N THR A 38 -29.71 -34.11 -32.66
CA THR A 38 -28.47 -33.94 -31.91
C THR A 38 -28.59 -32.78 -30.92
N LEU A 39 -29.08 -31.62 -31.36
CA LEU A 39 -29.28 -30.47 -30.46
C LEU A 39 -30.26 -30.79 -29.32
N LEU A 40 -31.38 -31.44 -29.63
CA LEU A 40 -32.38 -31.84 -28.63
C LEU A 40 -31.81 -32.85 -27.62
N LEU A 41 -31.12 -33.88 -28.09
CA LEU A 41 -30.53 -34.89 -27.21
C LEU A 41 -29.39 -34.32 -26.37
N VAL A 42 -28.58 -33.40 -26.91
CA VAL A 42 -27.52 -32.75 -26.14
C VAL A 42 -28.08 -31.88 -25.03
N VAL A 43 -29.20 -31.18 -25.24
CA VAL A 43 -29.90 -30.44 -24.17
C VAL A 43 -30.39 -31.38 -23.08
N ILE A 44 -31.00 -32.52 -23.44
CA ILE A 44 -31.43 -33.54 -22.47
C ILE A 44 -30.25 -34.13 -21.70
N LEU A 45 -29.13 -34.39 -22.39
CA LEU A 45 -27.90 -34.91 -21.76
C LEU A 45 -27.26 -33.89 -20.82
N ASN A 46 -27.34 -32.60 -21.14
CA ASN A 46 -26.85 -31.52 -20.31
C ASN A 46 -27.58 -31.48 -18.96
N GLU A 47 -28.91 -31.62 -18.95
CA GLU A 47 -29.70 -31.68 -17.70
C GLU A 47 -29.34 -32.90 -16.82
N ARG A 48 -28.84 -33.97 -17.43
CA ARG A 48 -28.41 -35.20 -16.73
C ARG A 48 -26.89 -35.30 -16.56
N ALA A 49 -26.17 -34.18 -16.71
CA ALA A 49 -24.73 -34.09 -16.58
C ALA A 49 -23.94 -35.15 -17.38
N PHE A 50 -24.44 -35.55 -18.55
CA PHE A 50 -23.82 -36.54 -19.43
C PHE A 50 -23.52 -37.90 -18.78
N ALA A 51 -24.40 -38.37 -17.87
CA ALA A 51 -24.26 -39.68 -17.25
C ALA A 51 -24.08 -40.82 -18.29
N PRO A 52 -23.10 -41.74 -18.13
CA PRO A 52 -22.79 -42.78 -19.12
C PRO A 52 -23.98 -43.61 -19.64
N PRO A 53 -24.92 -44.09 -18.80
CA PRO A 53 -26.06 -44.88 -19.30
C PRO A 53 -27.04 -44.03 -20.12
N VAL A 54 -27.19 -42.75 -19.80
CA VAL A 54 -28.09 -41.83 -20.52
C VAL A 54 -27.52 -41.50 -21.90
N VAL A 55 -26.20 -41.30 -21.97
CA VAL A 55 -25.48 -41.09 -23.24
C VAL A 55 -25.62 -42.30 -24.14
N ALA A 56 -25.44 -43.52 -23.60
CA ALA A 56 -25.62 -44.75 -24.36
C ALA A 56 -27.05 -44.87 -24.93
N GLY A 57 -28.07 -44.59 -24.11
CA GLY A 57 -29.48 -44.57 -24.56
C GLY A 57 -29.75 -43.52 -25.63
N ALA A 58 -29.23 -42.29 -25.46
CA ALA A 58 -29.39 -41.21 -26.43
C ALA A 58 -28.78 -41.55 -27.79
N ARG A 59 -27.65 -42.27 -27.84
CA ARG A 59 -27.04 -42.76 -29.09
C ARG A 59 -27.94 -43.76 -29.80
N VAL A 60 -28.51 -44.71 -29.08
CA VAL A 60 -29.44 -45.69 -29.66
C VAL A 60 -30.65 -44.99 -30.27
N VAL A 61 -31.25 -44.04 -29.55
CA VAL A 61 -32.39 -43.25 -30.03
C VAL A 61 -32.00 -42.43 -31.27
N LEU A 62 -30.84 -41.77 -31.26
CA LEU A 62 -30.35 -40.97 -32.39
C LEU A 62 -30.21 -41.82 -33.66
N PHE A 63 -29.48 -42.93 -33.58
CA PHE A 63 -29.23 -43.78 -34.76
C PHE A 63 -30.51 -44.50 -35.23
N ALA A 64 -31.39 -44.91 -34.32
CA ALA A 64 -32.67 -45.52 -34.69
C ALA A 64 -33.58 -44.52 -35.43
N ALA A 65 -33.69 -43.28 -34.91
CA ALA A 65 -34.49 -42.23 -35.54
C ALA A 65 -33.93 -41.84 -36.92
N LEU A 66 -32.61 -41.70 -37.05
CA LEU A 66 -31.97 -41.44 -38.33
C LEU A 66 -32.13 -42.58 -39.32
N GLY A 67 -32.06 -43.83 -38.85
CA GLY A 67 -32.34 -45.01 -39.66
C GLY A 67 -33.76 -45.00 -40.23
N LEU A 68 -34.77 -44.72 -39.40
CA LEU A 68 -36.15 -44.59 -39.84
C LEU A 68 -36.33 -43.47 -40.87
N ILE A 69 -35.77 -42.29 -40.62
CA ILE A 69 -35.85 -41.15 -41.55
C ILE A 69 -35.11 -41.47 -42.86
N ALA A 70 -34.02 -42.23 -42.83
CA ALA A 70 -33.30 -42.64 -44.03
C ALA A 70 -34.13 -43.62 -44.86
N VAL A 71 -34.76 -44.60 -44.20
CA VAL A 71 -35.62 -45.58 -44.84
C VAL A 71 -36.82 -44.90 -45.50
N PHE A 72 -37.59 -44.10 -44.77
CA PHE A 72 -38.82 -43.48 -45.27
C PHE A 72 -38.60 -42.23 -46.13
N GLY A 73 -37.56 -41.44 -45.83
CA GLY A 73 -37.29 -40.16 -46.48
C GLY A 73 -36.33 -40.22 -47.67
N LEU A 74 -35.48 -41.25 -47.77
CA LEU A 74 -34.48 -41.38 -48.83
C LEU A 74 -34.59 -42.71 -49.59
N ILE A 75 -34.50 -43.85 -48.91
CA ILE A 75 -34.38 -45.17 -49.54
C ILE A 75 -35.69 -45.58 -50.23
N LEU A 76 -36.81 -45.56 -49.50
CA LEU A 76 -38.12 -45.95 -50.02
C LEU A 76 -38.60 -45.10 -51.21
N PRO A 77 -38.51 -43.74 -51.19
CA PRO A 77 -38.90 -42.95 -52.37
C PRO A 77 -37.98 -43.19 -53.57
N LEU A 78 -36.68 -43.38 -53.36
CA LEU A 78 -35.73 -43.68 -54.44
C LEU A 78 -35.97 -45.05 -55.09
N VAL A 79 -36.18 -46.10 -54.29
CA VAL A 79 -36.49 -47.45 -54.79
C VAL A 79 -37.86 -47.48 -55.47
N ARG A 80 -38.80 -46.65 -55.01
CA ARG A 80 -40.12 -46.52 -55.63
C ARG A 80 -40.08 -45.74 -56.96
N LEU A 81 -39.03 -44.99 -57.29
CA LEU A 81 -38.93 -44.24 -58.56
C LEU A 81 -38.44 -45.14 -59.71
N ASN A 82 -39.39 -45.54 -60.55
CA ASN A 82 -39.17 -46.26 -61.80
C ASN A 82 -39.59 -45.40 -63.01
N ARG A 83 -39.08 -45.71 -64.20
CA ARG A 83 -39.41 -45.04 -65.48
C ARG A 83 -40.91 -44.73 -65.67
N LEU A 84 -41.77 -45.68 -65.29
CA LEU A 84 -43.23 -45.54 -65.38
C LEU A 84 -43.80 -44.48 -64.43
N ARG A 85 -43.30 -44.38 -63.19
CA ARG A 85 -43.69 -43.32 -62.26
C ARG A 85 -43.07 -41.97 -62.62
N ALA A 86 -41.88 -41.98 -63.22
CA ALA A 86 -41.25 -40.76 -63.76
C ALA A 86 -42.05 -40.20 -64.94
N ALA A 87 -42.53 -41.06 -65.84
CA ALA A 87 -43.42 -40.70 -66.94
C ALA A 87 -44.75 -40.12 -66.41
N ARG A 88 -45.43 -40.85 -65.50
CA ARG A 88 -46.68 -40.37 -64.87
C ARG A 88 -46.52 -38.99 -64.22
N ARG A 89 -45.41 -38.78 -63.50
CA ARG A 89 -45.16 -37.50 -62.80
C ARG A 89 -44.75 -36.36 -63.74
N ALA A 90 -44.26 -36.67 -64.94
CA ALA A 90 -44.04 -35.68 -65.97
C ALA A 90 -45.36 -35.23 -66.61
N GLU A 91 -46.27 -36.17 -66.88
CA GLU A 91 -47.60 -35.88 -67.45
C GLU A 91 -48.50 -35.11 -66.46
N GLU A 92 -48.43 -35.42 -65.15
CA GLU A 92 -49.12 -34.65 -64.11
C GLU A 92 -48.78 -33.14 -64.11
N ASN A 93 -47.56 -32.79 -64.53
CA ASN A 93 -47.08 -31.40 -64.54
C ASN A 93 -47.09 -30.78 -65.94
N PHE A 94 -47.11 -31.60 -66.99
CA PHE A 94 -47.21 -31.19 -68.39
C PHE A 94 -48.34 -31.99 -69.06
N PRO A 95 -49.58 -31.45 -69.02
CA PRO A 95 -50.76 -32.11 -69.59
C PRO A 95 -50.64 -32.37 -71.11
N ASP A 96 -49.80 -31.61 -71.80
CA ASP A 96 -49.55 -31.67 -73.25
C ASP A 96 -49.08 -33.04 -73.76
N PHE A 97 -48.64 -33.93 -72.86
CA PHE A 97 -48.22 -35.29 -73.19
C PHE A 97 -49.37 -36.28 -73.39
N GLU A 98 -50.61 -35.97 -72.96
CA GLU A 98 -51.83 -36.77 -73.22
C GLU A 98 -51.63 -38.31 -73.08
N GLU A 99 -51.05 -38.79 -71.97
CA GLU A 99 -50.75 -40.21 -71.70
C GLU A 99 -49.75 -40.91 -72.66
N ARG A 100 -49.14 -40.18 -73.59
CA ARG A 100 -48.20 -40.72 -74.60
C ARG A 100 -46.89 -41.20 -73.96
N LEU A 101 -46.37 -40.52 -72.95
CA LEU A 101 -45.15 -40.93 -72.23
C LEU A 101 -45.42 -42.14 -71.34
N LEU A 102 -46.58 -42.18 -70.67
CA LEU A 102 -46.98 -43.29 -69.82
C LEU A 102 -47.20 -44.56 -70.65
N THR A 103 -47.93 -44.45 -71.76
CA THR A 103 -48.20 -45.55 -72.69
C THR A 103 -46.90 -46.10 -73.29
N TYR A 104 -45.96 -45.22 -73.68
CA TYR A 104 -44.64 -45.64 -74.16
C TYR A 104 -43.80 -46.32 -73.07
N ALA A 105 -43.81 -45.82 -71.82
CA ALA A 105 -43.08 -46.41 -70.70
C ALA A 105 -43.65 -47.77 -70.25
N GLU A 106 -44.94 -48.03 -70.47
CA GLU A 106 -45.60 -49.32 -70.25
C GLU A 106 -45.32 -50.31 -71.38
N GLY A 107 -45.39 -49.86 -72.64
CA GLY A 107 -45.12 -50.68 -73.81
C GLY A 107 -43.66 -51.12 -73.93
N SER A 108 -42.70 -50.24 -73.61
CA SER A 108 -41.26 -50.52 -73.65
C SER A 108 -40.76 -51.56 -72.63
N ARG A 109 -41.60 -51.99 -71.68
CA ARG A 109 -41.30 -53.09 -70.74
C ARG A 109 -41.74 -54.46 -71.24
N ARG A 110 -42.58 -54.52 -72.28
CA ARG A 110 -43.02 -55.79 -72.85
C ARG A 110 -41.91 -56.35 -73.75
N PRO A 111 -41.59 -57.65 -73.67
CA PRO A 111 -40.52 -58.28 -74.46
C PRO A 111 -40.87 -58.38 -75.96
N GLU A 112 -42.13 -58.18 -76.34
CA GLU A 112 -42.57 -58.17 -77.73
C GLU A 112 -42.33 -56.79 -78.37
N ALA A 113 -41.62 -56.76 -79.50
CA ALA A 113 -41.32 -55.55 -80.24
C ALA A 113 -42.57 -55.03 -80.96
N ASP A 114 -43.39 -54.23 -80.28
CA ASP A 114 -44.52 -53.53 -80.90
C ASP A 114 -44.00 -52.48 -81.91
N PRO A 115 -44.32 -52.57 -83.22
CA PRO A 115 -43.88 -51.61 -84.24
C PRO A 115 -44.38 -50.18 -83.97
N PHE A 116 -45.55 -50.02 -83.35
CA PHE A 116 -46.17 -48.72 -83.12
C PHE A 116 -45.45 -47.87 -82.07
N LEU A 117 -44.60 -48.48 -81.24
CA LEU A 117 -43.76 -47.75 -80.27
C LEU A 117 -42.78 -46.79 -80.93
N GLU A 118 -42.44 -46.97 -82.21
CA GLU A 118 -41.55 -46.04 -82.93
C GLU A 118 -42.28 -44.78 -83.38
N LEU A 119 -43.52 -44.91 -83.84
CA LEU A 119 -44.40 -43.77 -84.15
C LEU A 119 -44.79 -43.01 -82.88
N LEU A 120 -45.13 -43.73 -81.80
CA LEU A 120 -45.46 -43.11 -80.51
C LEU A 120 -44.24 -42.38 -79.92
N ALA A 121 -43.03 -42.91 -80.14
CA ALA A 121 -41.80 -42.24 -79.72
C ALA A 121 -41.54 -40.94 -80.49
N ASP A 122 -41.76 -40.92 -81.82
CA ASP A 122 -41.59 -39.71 -82.64
C ASP A 122 -42.60 -38.61 -82.24
N ASP A 123 -43.86 -38.98 -82.00
CA ASP A 123 -44.89 -38.04 -81.58
C ASP A 123 -44.65 -37.51 -80.16
N ALA A 124 -44.29 -38.37 -79.20
CA ALA A 124 -43.94 -37.95 -77.85
C ALA A 124 -42.67 -37.08 -77.80
N LEU A 125 -41.72 -37.27 -78.72
CA LEU A 125 -40.51 -36.43 -78.81
C LEU A 125 -40.80 -34.99 -79.22
N ARG A 126 -41.77 -34.77 -80.12
CA ARG A 126 -42.17 -33.40 -80.54
C ARG A 126 -42.72 -32.58 -79.39
N VAL A 127 -43.40 -33.24 -78.44
CA VAL A 127 -43.86 -32.63 -77.18
C VAL A 127 -42.70 -32.49 -76.18
N ALA A 128 -41.83 -33.49 -76.09
CA ALA A 128 -40.67 -33.49 -75.20
C ALA A 128 -39.64 -32.39 -75.50
N GLU A 129 -39.50 -31.97 -76.75
CA GLU A 129 -38.63 -30.84 -77.15
C GLU A 129 -39.13 -29.48 -76.60
N ARG A 130 -40.44 -29.35 -76.36
CA ARG A 130 -41.04 -28.14 -75.77
C ARG A 130 -41.10 -28.18 -74.24
N ALA A 131 -41.23 -29.39 -73.69
CA ALA A 131 -41.29 -29.64 -72.25
C ALA A 131 -39.91 -30.00 -71.69
N GLU A 132 -39.02 -29.00 -71.54
CA GLU A 132 -37.69 -29.26 -70.99
C GLU A 132 -37.75 -29.84 -69.56
N PRO A 133 -36.98 -30.90 -69.24
CA PRO A 133 -36.89 -31.47 -67.89
C PRO A 133 -36.45 -30.47 -66.81
N GLY A 134 -35.89 -29.32 -67.22
CA GLY A 134 -35.49 -28.22 -66.35
C GLY A 134 -36.62 -27.39 -65.77
N ARG A 135 -37.80 -27.40 -66.39
CA ARG A 135 -38.99 -26.69 -65.91
C ARG A 135 -39.76 -27.51 -64.86
N LEU A 136 -39.72 -28.85 -64.94
CA LEU A 136 -40.27 -29.78 -63.93
C LEU A 136 -39.54 -29.71 -62.59
N VAL A 137 -38.21 -29.61 -62.62
CA VAL A 137 -37.39 -29.47 -61.42
C VAL A 137 -36.24 -28.50 -61.68
N THR A 138 -36.40 -27.27 -61.19
CA THR A 138 -35.40 -26.21 -61.30
C THR A 138 -34.10 -26.63 -60.62
N SER A 139 -32.95 -26.50 -61.31
CA SER A 139 -31.63 -26.82 -60.74
C SER A 139 -31.34 -26.01 -59.46
N ARG A 140 -31.89 -24.80 -59.35
CA ARG A 140 -31.81 -23.97 -58.14
C ARG A 140 -32.41 -24.62 -56.89
N ARG A 141 -33.52 -25.37 -57.02
CA ARG A 141 -34.16 -26.05 -55.88
C ARG A 141 -33.36 -27.27 -55.41
N ILE A 142 -32.82 -28.05 -56.36
CA ILE A 142 -31.91 -29.16 -56.05
C ILE A 142 -30.64 -28.61 -55.38
N GLY A 143 -30.06 -27.54 -55.94
CA GLY A 143 -28.90 -26.85 -55.37
C GLY A 143 -29.18 -26.32 -53.96
N ALA A 144 -30.31 -25.66 -53.73
CA ALA A 144 -30.69 -25.17 -52.40
C ALA A 144 -30.84 -26.29 -51.37
N LEU A 145 -31.44 -27.43 -51.74
CA LEU A 145 -31.57 -28.60 -50.86
C LEU A 145 -30.21 -29.25 -50.56
N LEU A 146 -29.34 -29.38 -51.56
CA LEU A 146 -27.98 -29.90 -51.35
C LEU A 146 -27.13 -28.96 -50.49
N VAL A 147 -27.23 -27.65 -50.69
CA VAL A 147 -26.58 -26.64 -49.84
C VAL A 147 -27.12 -26.71 -48.41
N ALA A 148 -28.43 -26.85 -48.22
CA ALA A 148 -29.02 -27.04 -46.89
C ALA A 148 -28.53 -28.31 -46.20
N ALA A 149 -28.45 -29.43 -46.94
CA ALA A 149 -27.90 -30.69 -46.42
C ALA A 149 -26.41 -30.54 -46.04
N ALA A 150 -25.60 -29.94 -46.93
CA ALA A 150 -24.19 -29.69 -46.69
C ALA A 150 -23.97 -28.73 -45.52
N ALA A 151 -24.79 -27.69 -45.37
CA ALA A 151 -24.74 -26.77 -44.25
C ALA A 151 -25.08 -27.46 -42.93
N ALA A 152 -26.12 -28.31 -42.89
CA ALA A 152 -26.47 -29.06 -41.69
C ALA A 152 -25.35 -30.02 -41.25
N VAL A 153 -24.75 -30.75 -42.20
CA VAL A 153 -23.59 -31.62 -41.94
C VAL A 153 -22.37 -30.80 -41.52
N GLY A 154 -22.12 -29.66 -42.18
CA GLY A 154 -21.03 -28.74 -41.83
C GLY A 154 -21.16 -28.20 -40.41
N VAL A 155 -22.37 -27.82 -39.98
CA VAL A 155 -22.65 -27.38 -38.61
C VAL A 155 -22.45 -28.53 -37.61
N LEU A 156 -22.91 -29.75 -37.92
CA LEU A 156 -22.67 -30.92 -37.06
C LEU A 156 -21.17 -31.23 -36.89
N LEU A 157 -20.42 -31.21 -38.00
CA LEU A 157 -18.97 -31.41 -37.97
C LEU A 157 -18.28 -30.28 -37.20
N TRP A 158 -18.68 -29.04 -37.41
CA TRP A 158 -18.17 -27.90 -36.66
C TRP A 158 -18.49 -28.02 -35.17
N LEU A 159 -19.68 -28.45 -34.78
CA LEU A 159 -20.02 -28.69 -33.37
C LEU A 159 -19.17 -29.83 -32.78
N ALA A 160 -19.02 -30.94 -33.50
CA ALA A 160 -18.22 -32.08 -33.05
C ALA A 160 -16.72 -31.74 -32.88
N VAL A 161 -16.15 -30.94 -33.79
CA VAL A 161 -14.70 -30.65 -33.82
C VAL A 161 -14.32 -29.34 -33.14
N SER A 162 -15.18 -28.32 -33.18
CA SER A 162 -14.88 -26.97 -32.68
C SER A 162 -16.02 -26.30 -31.90
N GLY A 163 -17.15 -26.99 -31.67
CA GLY A 163 -18.26 -26.44 -30.90
C GLY A 163 -17.84 -26.06 -29.47
N PRO A 164 -18.25 -24.89 -28.95
CA PRO A 164 -17.98 -24.48 -27.58
C PRO A 164 -18.95 -25.13 -26.57
N GLY A 165 -18.48 -25.29 -25.33
CA GLY A 165 -19.29 -25.72 -24.19
C GLY A 165 -19.92 -27.12 -24.32
N TYR A 166 -21.08 -27.29 -23.68
CA TYR A 166 -21.79 -28.57 -23.63
C TYR A 166 -22.32 -29.04 -24.99
N LEU A 167 -22.59 -28.11 -25.93
CA LEU A 167 -23.04 -28.44 -27.28
C LEU A 167 -21.96 -29.17 -28.08
N GLY A 168 -20.71 -28.70 -28.01
CA GLY A 168 -19.58 -29.36 -28.66
C GLY A 168 -19.21 -30.68 -27.99
N TYR A 169 -19.15 -30.67 -26.65
CA TYR A 169 -18.87 -31.88 -25.86
C TYR A 169 -19.91 -32.98 -26.12
N GLY A 170 -21.21 -32.66 -26.02
CA GLY A 170 -22.31 -33.61 -26.24
C GLY A 170 -22.39 -34.13 -27.67
N THR A 171 -22.16 -33.28 -28.68
CA THR A 171 -22.13 -33.69 -30.09
C THR A 171 -21.01 -34.70 -30.34
N SER A 172 -19.80 -34.43 -29.81
CA SER A 172 -18.67 -35.37 -29.92
C SER A 172 -18.95 -36.70 -29.23
N LEU A 173 -19.59 -36.67 -28.06
CA LEU A 173 -19.90 -37.87 -27.29
C LEU A 173 -20.98 -38.75 -27.97
N LEU A 174 -21.99 -38.15 -28.59
CA LEU A 174 -23.05 -38.87 -29.31
C LEU A 174 -22.54 -39.54 -30.59
N TRP A 175 -21.74 -38.83 -31.38
CA TRP A 175 -21.30 -39.29 -32.71
C TRP A 175 -19.97 -40.06 -32.68
N ALA A 176 -18.97 -39.58 -31.94
CA ALA A 176 -17.64 -40.20 -31.88
C ALA A 176 -17.47 -41.19 -30.71
N GLY A 177 -18.36 -41.17 -29.72
CA GLY A 177 -18.33 -42.10 -28.58
C GLY A 177 -17.29 -41.78 -27.50
N ALA A 178 -16.51 -40.72 -27.66
CA ALA A 178 -15.57 -40.20 -26.68
C ALA A 178 -15.59 -38.67 -26.65
N ALA A 179 -15.26 -38.10 -25.49
CA ALA A 179 -15.14 -36.66 -25.31
C ALA A 179 -13.84 -36.12 -25.95
N ARG A 180 -13.89 -34.91 -26.53
CA ARG A 180 -12.75 -34.25 -27.21
C ARG A 180 -11.47 -34.19 -26.36
N THR A 181 -11.58 -33.93 -25.06
CA THR A 181 -10.44 -33.68 -24.15
C THR A 181 -10.09 -34.89 -23.27
N GLY A 182 -10.83 -36.01 -23.37
CA GLY A 182 -10.66 -37.16 -22.49
C GLY A 182 -11.05 -36.92 -21.02
N GLN A 183 -11.38 -35.69 -20.64
CA GLN A 183 -11.85 -35.31 -19.31
C GLN A 183 -13.36 -35.06 -19.32
N PRO A 184 -14.07 -35.43 -18.23
CA PRO A 184 -15.48 -35.12 -18.10
C PRO A 184 -15.69 -33.60 -18.07
N LEU A 185 -16.73 -33.12 -18.75
CA LEU A 185 -17.08 -31.69 -18.77
C LEU A 185 -17.45 -31.17 -17.37
N TYR A 186 -18.01 -32.04 -16.54
CA TYR A 186 -18.42 -31.75 -15.16
C TYR A 186 -17.73 -32.71 -14.22
N ASP A 187 -16.99 -32.18 -13.24
CA ASP A 187 -16.27 -32.98 -12.24
C ASP A 187 -16.30 -32.32 -10.86
N ILE A 188 -16.15 -33.12 -9.81
CA ILE A 188 -16.06 -32.67 -8.42
C ILE A 188 -14.75 -33.19 -7.85
N ARG A 189 -13.78 -32.29 -7.67
CA ARG A 189 -12.50 -32.62 -7.04
C ARG A 189 -12.61 -32.48 -5.52
N VAL A 190 -12.41 -33.58 -4.81
CA VAL A 190 -12.50 -33.63 -3.35
C VAL A 190 -11.10 -33.76 -2.76
N VAL A 191 -10.78 -32.94 -1.76
CA VAL A 191 -9.50 -32.91 -1.05
C VAL A 191 -9.80 -33.03 0.45
N PRO A 192 -9.10 -33.90 1.22
CA PRO A 192 -7.96 -34.72 0.83
C PRO A 192 -8.31 -35.97 -0.01
N GLY A 193 -9.57 -36.43 -0.01
CA GLY A 193 -9.97 -37.70 -0.62
C GLY A 193 -9.78 -38.86 0.36
N ASP A 194 -9.04 -39.89 -0.03
CA ASP A 194 -8.69 -40.98 0.90
C ASP A 194 -7.58 -40.53 1.86
N HIS A 195 -7.85 -40.57 3.17
CA HIS A 195 -6.90 -40.07 4.17
C HIS A 195 -7.02 -40.77 5.52
N LYS A 196 -5.87 -40.96 6.19
CA LYS A 196 -5.81 -41.52 7.56
C LYS A 196 -5.82 -40.37 8.57
N VAL A 197 -6.75 -40.41 9.51
CA VAL A 197 -6.96 -39.37 10.52
C VAL A 197 -6.93 -40.00 11.90
N ARG A 198 -6.32 -39.32 12.87
CA ARG A 198 -6.35 -39.77 14.26
C ARG A 198 -7.79 -39.81 14.78
N ARG A 199 -8.14 -40.89 15.47
CA ARG A 199 -9.46 -41.03 16.11
C ARG A 199 -9.75 -39.85 17.05
N GLY A 200 -10.91 -39.24 16.87
CA GLY A 200 -11.37 -38.06 17.61
C GLY A 200 -10.71 -36.76 17.18
N ALA A 201 -9.98 -36.71 16.07
CA ALA A 201 -9.49 -35.48 15.47
C ALA A 201 -10.49 -34.91 14.46
N ASP A 202 -10.39 -33.60 14.23
CA ASP A 202 -11.20 -32.90 13.26
C ASP A 202 -10.59 -33.04 11.86
N GLN A 203 -11.43 -33.25 10.83
CA GLN A 203 -11.00 -33.35 9.44
C GLN A 203 -11.84 -32.45 8.54
N LEU A 204 -11.20 -31.48 7.90
CA LEU A 204 -11.83 -30.65 6.87
C LEU A 204 -11.80 -31.37 5.52
N VAL A 205 -12.95 -31.41 4.85
CA VAL A 205 -13.11 -31.94 3.49
C VAL A 205 -13.57 -30.82 2.60
N SER A 206 -12.81 -30.54 1.54
CA SER A 206 -13.10 -29.52 0.54
C SER A 206 -13.47 -30.14 -0.81
N ALA A 207 -14.42 -29.54 -1.51
CA ALA A 207 -14.92 -29.96 -2.81
C ALA A 207 -14.92 -28.79 -3.80
N TYR A 208 -14.23 -28.96 -4.92
CA TYR A 208 -14.08 -27.98 -5.98
C TYR A 208 -14.85 -28.43 -7.22
N LEU A 209 -15.81 -27.60 -7.67
CA LEU A 209 -16.62 -27.89 -8.86
C LEU A 209 -15.83 -27.48 -10.12
N ALA A 210 -15.75 -28.37 -11.10
CA ALA A 210 -15.10 -28.09 -12.37
C ALA A 210 -16.12 -28.17 -13.51
N GLY A 211 -16.23 -27.07 -14.28
CA GLY A 211 -17.07 -26.98 -15.47
C GLY A 211 -18.55 -26.64 -15.22
N PHE A 212 -18.98 -26.52 -13.96
CA PHE A 212 -20.31 -26.08 -13.58
C PHE A 212 -20.29 -25.37 -12.22
N GLU A 213 -21.33 -24.59 -11.95
CA GLU A 213 -21.56 -23.94 -10.66
C GLU A 213 -22.83 -24.50 -10.02
N SER A 214 -22.82 -24.70 -8.71
CA SER A 214 -24.00 -25.12 -7.95
C SER A 214 -23.98 -24.52 -6.56
N ASN A 215 -25.11 -23.97 -6.13
CA ASN A 215 -25.28 -23.44 -4.77
C ASN A 215 -25.71 -24.52 -3.77
N ASP A 216 -25.88 -25.77 -4.23
CA ASP A 216 -26.31 -26.89 -3.39
C ASP A 216 -25.38 -28.08 -3.56
N VAL A 217 -24.30 -28.05 -2.76
CA VAL A 217 -23.33 -29.12 -2.64
C VAL A 217 -23.58 -29.88 -1.34
N ARG A 218 -23.75 -31.19 -1.45
CA ARG A 218 -24.10 -32.08 -0.35
C ARG A 218 -23.04 -33.16 -0.21
N LEU A 219 -22.61 -33.39 1.02
CA LEU A 219 -21.74 -34.49 1.39
C LEU A 219 -22.61 -35.64 1.91
N MET A 220 -22.41 -36.81 1.33
CA MET A 220 -23.00 -38.06 1.77
C MET A 220 -21.95 -38.80 2.58
N ALA A 221 -22.24 -39.11 3.84
CA ALA A 221 -21.33 -39.82 4.74
C ALA A 221 -21.98 -41.10 5.26
N ARG A 222 -21.18 -42.15 5.47
CA ARG A 222 -21.60 -43.40 6.09
C ARG A 222 -20.47 -43.90 7.00
N TYR A 223 -20.72 -43.87 8.30
CA TYR A 223 -19.81 -44.43 9.30
C TYR A 223 -19.78 -45.96 9.23
N GLU A 224 -18.66 -46.56 9.62
CA GLU A 224 -18.43 -48.02 9.53
C GLU A 224 -19.47 -48.86 10.30
N GLY A 225 -20.02 -48.34 11.41
CA GLY A 225 -21.15 -48.96 12.14
C GLY A 225 -22.56 -48.66 11.60
N ALA A 226 -22.71 -47.76 10.62
CA ALA A 226 -24.00 -47.27 10.14
C ALA A 226 -24.40 -47.90 8.79
N SER A 227 -25.62 -48.42 8.70
CA SER A 227 -26.14 -49.03 7.46
C SER A 227 -26.77 -48.01 6.49
N LYS A 228 -26.96 -46.75 6.91
CA LYS A 228 -27.60 -45.69 6.13
C LYS A 228 -26.61 -44.57 5.82
N TRP A 229 -26.75 -43.98 4.65
CA TRP A 229 -26.04 -42.76 4.28
C TRP A 229 -26.74 -41.55 4.91
N GLU A 230 -25.95 -40.69 5.53
CA GLU A 230 -26.39 -39.41 6.06
C GLU A 230 -26.04 -38.31 5.06
N GLU A 231 -26.96 -37.35 4.90
CA GLU A 231 -26.83 -36.25 3.96
C GLU A 231 -26.62 -34.95 4.72
N VAL A 232 -25.54 -34.24 4.40
CA VAL A 232 -25.22 -32.94 5.00
C VAL A 232 -24.86 -31.94 3.91
N ARG A 233 -25.36 -30.70 4.03
CA ARG A 233 -25.01 -29.63 3.10
C ARG A 233 -23.64 -29.05 3.43
N MET A 234 -22.76 -28.97 2.44
CA MET A 234 -21.45 -28.34 2.57
C MET A 234 -21.59 -26.81 2.57
N ARG A 235 -20.66 -26.11 3.21
CA ARG A 235 -20.63 -24.64 3.24
C ARG A 235 -19.74 -24.13 2.11
N PRO A 236 -20.06 -23.00 1.46
CA PRO A 236 -19.13 -22.40 0.51
C PRO A 236 -17.88 -21.90 1.22
N GLU A 237 -16.71 -22.11 0.63
CA GLU A 237 -15.41 -21.65 1.12
C GLU A 237 -15.36 -20.11 1.07
N GLY A 238 -14.87 -19.46 2.14
CA GLY A 238 -14.89 -18.00 2.27
C GLY A 238 -14.02 -17.24 1.25
N GLN A 239 -13.02 -17.91 0.66
CA GLN A 239 -12.14 -17.37 -0.39
C GLN A 239 -11.91 -18.41 -1.50
N GLY A 240 -12.96 -18.76 -2.26
CA GLY A 240 -12.81 -19.69 -3.37
C GLY A 240 -14.12 -20.07 -4.05
N ALA A 241 -14.02 -20.89 -5.11
CA ALA A 241 -15.15 -21.58 -5.73
C ALA A 241 -15.35 -22.99 -5.13
N GLY A 242 -14.79 -23.25 -3.95
CA GLY A 242 -14.86 -24.51 -3.23
C GLY A 242 -15.98 -24.55 -2.20
N PHE A 243 -16.28 -25.76 -1.73
CA PHE A 243 -17.21 -26.03 -0.64
C PHE A 243 -16.51 -26.87 0.42
N GLU A 244 -16.76 -26.61 1.69
CA GLU A 244 -16.08 -27.26 2.81
C GLU A 244 -17.08 -27.86 3.81
N PHE A 245 -16.65 -28.95 4.43
CA PHE A 245 -17.33 -29.60 5.54
C PHE A 245 -16.31 -30.12 6.55
N LEU A 246 -16.52 -29.82 7.83
CA LEU A 246 -15.67 -30.26 8.92
C LEU A 246 -16.29 -31.46 9.63
N PHE A 247 -15.63 -32.61 9.56
CA PHE A 247 -15.90 -33.72 10.47
C PHE A 247 -15.29 -33.39 11.82
N ALA A 248 -16.10 -32.99 12.80
CA ALA A 248 -15.63 -32.72 14.15
C ALA A 248 -15.50 -34.03 14.94
N GLY A 249 -14.29 -34.31 15.44
CA GLY A 249 -13.99 -35.40 16.36
C GLY A 249 -14.32 -36.79 15.80
N LEU A 250 -13.76 -37.16 14.64
CA LEU A 250 -14.12 -38.38 13.92
C LEU A 250 -13.94 -39.67 14.76
N PRO A 251 -15.03 -40.33 15.22
CA PRO A 251 -14.93 -41.42 16.20
C PRO A 251 -14.59 -42.78 15.57
N GLU A 252 -15.00 -43.00 14.33
CA GLU A 252 -14.81 -44.22 13.55
C GLU A 252 -14.61 -43.87 12.07
N SER A 253 -14.14 -44.83 11.26
CA SER A 253 -13.90 -44.59 9.84
C SER A 253 -15.20 -44.25 9.11
N VAL A 254 -15.12 -43.36 8.12
CA VAL A 254 -16.28 -42.90 7.35
C VAL A 254 -16.04 -43.01 5.85
N ASP A 255 -16.96 -43.67 5.16
CA ASP A 255 -17.05 -43.62 3.71
C ASP A 255 -17.83 -42.36 3.32
N TYR A 256 -17.33 -41.59 2.37
CA TYR A 256 -18.00 -40.36 1.96
C TYR A 256 -17.88 -40.06 0.47
N TYR A 257 -18.82 -39.28 -0.06
CA TYR A 257 -18.75 -38.71 -1.40
C TYR A 257 -19.54 -37.40 -1.46
N VAL A 258 -19.27 -36.58 -2.47
CA VAL A 258 -19.91 -35.27 -2.64
C VAL A 258 -20.83 -35.29 -3.86
N VAL A 259 -21.99 -34.65 -3.73
CA VAL A 259 -23.01 -34.51 -4.75
C VAL A 259 -23.30 -33.03 -4.98
N ALA A 260 -23.25 -32.58 -6.23
CA ALA A 260 -23.61 -31.24 -6.63
C ALA A 260 -24.52 -31.30 -7.86
N GLY A 261 -25.79 -30.93 -7.70
CA GLY A 261 -26.81 -31.09 -8.75
C GLY A 261 -26.94 -32.56 -9.21
N ALA A 262 -26.66 -32.82 -10.48
CA ALA A 262 -26.69 -34.16 -11.09
C ALA A 262 -25.33 -34.88 -11.09
N VAL A 263 -24.26 -34.26 -10.56
CA VAL A 263 -22.90 -34.78 -10.56
C VAL A 263 -22.57 -35.37 -9.19
N ARG A 264 -21.92 -36.54 -9.18
CA ARG A 264 -21.45 -37.24 -7.98
C ARG A 264 -19.95 -37.49 -8.10
N SER A 265 -19.20 -37.20 -7.03
CA SER A 265 -17.77 -37.52 -6.94
C SER A 265 -17.53 -39.03 -6.81
N ARG A 266 -16.26 -39.44 -6.87
CA ARG A 266 -15.85 -40.77 -6.41
C ARG A 266 -16.14 -40.93 -4.91
N GLN A 267 -16.26 -42.19 -4.47
CA GLN A 267 -16.34 -42.52 -3.06
C GLN A 267 -14.93 -42.56 -2.48
N PHE A 268 -14.77 -41.94 -1.32
CA PHE A 268 -13.52 -41.82 -0.56
C PHE A 268 -13.73 -42.38 0.84
N ARG A 269 -12.64 -42.73 1.52
CA ARG A 269 -12.64 -43.24 2.89
C ARG A 269 -11.70 -42.44 3.78
N LEU A 270 -12.22 -41.93 4.88
CA LEU A 270 -11.42 -41.44 6.00
C LEU A 270 -11.25 -42.57 7.01
N GLU A 271 -10.02 -42.97 7.26
CA GLU A 271 -9.69 -44.07 8.17
C GLU A 271 -9.32 -43.52 9.56
N ALA A 272 -10.06 -43.92 10.60
CA ALA A 272 -9.85 -43.43 11.97
C ALA A 272 -8.86 -44.31 12.73
N VAL A 273 -7.58 -43.93 12.69
CA VAL A 273 -6.46 -44.67 13.31
C VAL A 273 -6.28 -44.29 14.78
N ASP A 274 -5.93 -45.27 15.61
CA ASP A 274 -5.68 -45.07 17.04
C ASP A 274 -4.20 -44.73 17.29
N LEU A 275 -3.90 -43.44 17.47
CA LEU A 275 -2.54 -42.94 17.71
C LEU A 275 -2.40 -42.33 19.11
N PRO A 276 -1.19 -42.34 19.69
CA PRO A 276 -0.93 -41.70 20.98
C PRO A 276 -1.34 -40.22 20.99
N ARG A 277 -1.91 -39.75 22.11
CA ARG A 277 -2.26 -38.34 22.32
C ARG A 277 -1.10 -37.62 23.01
N VAL A 278 -0.76 -36.43 22.53
CA VAL A 278 0.23 -35.56 23.18
C VAL A 278 -0.37 -35.01 24.49
N LYS A 279 0.31 -35.27 25.61
CA LYS A 279 -0.07 -34.79 26.95
C LYS A 279 0.61 -33.47 27.29
N ARG A 280 1.93 -33.39 27.04
CA ARG A 280 2.75 -32.24 27.41
C ARG A 280 3.86 -32.04 26.39
N ILE A 281 4.23 -30.79 26.18
CA ILE A 281 5.42 -30.41 25.41
C ILE A 281 6.29 -29.59 26.36
N ARG A 282 7.55 -29.98 26.47
CA ARG A 282 8.58 -29.26 27.22
C ARG A 282 9.59 -28.74 26.23
N VAL A 283 9.83 -27.45 26.26
CA VAL A 283 10.79 -26.80 25.37
C VAL A 283 12.00 -26.36 26.18
N THR A 284 13.19 -26.74 25.74
CA THR A 284 14.45 -26.23 26.30
C THR A 284 15.12 -25.35 25.25
N TYR A 285 15.18 -24.06 25.51
CA TYR A 285 15.80 -23.07 24.64
C TYR A 285 17.31 -22.98 24.94
N ARG A 286 18.12 -23.24 23.91
CA ARG A 286 19.56 -23.01 23.93
C ARG A 286 19.86 -21.78 23.10
N PHE A 287 19.95 -20.63 23.78
CA PHE A 287 20.22 -19.36 23.13
C PHE A 287 21.63 -19.32 22.52
N PRO A 288 21.83 -18.56 21.43
CA PRO A 288 23.13 -18.42 20.82
C PRO A 288 24.10 -17.67 21.74
N ALA A 289 25.39 -18.01 21.68
CA ALA A 289 26.40 -17.47 22.60
C ALA A 289 26.50 -15.93 22.61
N TRP A 290 26.15 -15.28 21.50
CA TRP A 290 26.18 -13.82 21.38
C TRP A 290 25.13 -13.11 22.24
N SER A 291 24.00 -13.75 22.54
CA SER A 291 22.91 -13.13 23.32
C SER A 291 23.16 -13.13 24.82
N ARG A 292 24.12 -13.96 25.29
CA ARG A 292 24.50 -14.13 26.71
C ARG A 292 23.34 -14.50 27.63
N LEU A 293 22.27 -15.04 27.06
CA LEU A 293 21.13 -15.55 27.81
C LEU A 293 21.41 -16.98 28.29
N GLU A 294 21.11 -17.25 29.54
CA GLU A 294 21.17 -18.61 30.08
C GLU A 294 20.05 -19.48 29.48
N PRO A 295 20.28 -20.79 29.30
CA PRO A 295 19.25 -21.70 28.80
C PRO A 295 17.96 -21.63 29.63
N ALA A 296 16.83 -21.53 28.94
CA ALA A 296 15.51 -21.47 29.58
C ALA A 296 14.72 -22.75 29.29
N VAL A 297 13.94 -23.21 30.27
CA VAL A 297 13.04 -24.35 30.13
C VAL A 297 11.60 -23.87 30.31
N GLU A 298 10.77 -24.15 29.32
CA GLU A 298 9.35 -23.86 29.34
C GLU A 298 8.58 -25.19 29.40
N GLU A 299 7.81 -25.35 30.48
CA GLU A 299 6.95 -26.51 30.69
C GLU A 299 5.56 -26.21 30.12
N GLN A 300 4.99 -27.15 29.36
CA GLN A 300 3.70 -26.99 28.67
C GLN A 300 3.70 -25.91 27.56
N GLY A 301 4.86 -25.65 26.96
CA GLY A 301 5.01 -24.73 25.83
C GLY A 301 4.76 -25.44 24.49
N GLY A 302 3.82 -24.93 23.70
CA GLY A 302 3.61 -25.33 22.31
C GLY A 302 4.21 -24.31 21.35
N ASP A 303 3.90 -23.04 21.53
CA ASP A 303 4.49 -21.98 20.71
C ASP A 303 5.95 -21.73 21.08
N LEU A 304 6.78 -21.45 20.09
CA LEU A 304 8.21 -21.23 20.23
C LEU A 304 8.53 -19.76 20.00
N ARG A 305 9.04 -19.08 21.03
CA ARG A 305 9.44 -17.68 20.92
C ARG A 305 10.87 -17.49 21.44
N ALA A 306 11.79 -17.17 20.53
CA ALA A 306 13.18 -16.96 20.90
C ALA A 306 13.92 -16.07 19.90
N VAL A 307 15.13 -15.65 20.27
CA VAL A 307 16.01 -14.91 19.37
C VAL A 307 16.46 -15.76 18.19
N GLU A 308 16.68 -15.11 17.05
CA GLU A 308 17.18 -15.77 15.83
C GLU A 308 18.45 -16.60 16.12
N GLY A 309 18.49 -17.84 15.62
CA GLY A 309 19.59 -18.77 15.82
C GLY A 309 19.52 -19.58 17.12
N THR A 310 18.45 -19.45 17.91
CA THR A 310 18.20 -20.31 19.08
C THR A 310 17.89 -21.75 18.65
N GLU A 311 18.47 -22.73 19.34
CA GLU A 311 18.11 -24.14 19.18
C GLU A 311 17.09 -24.52 20.26
N ALA A 312 15.85 -24.78 19.84
CA ALA A 312 14.78 -25.27 20.70
C ALA A 312 14.79 -26.81 20.71
N GLU A 313 15.00 -27.40 21.88
CA GLU A 313 14.91 -28.84 22.10
C GLU A 313 13.52 -29.16 22.65
N LEU A 314 12.68 -29.77 21.81
CA LEU A 314 11.31 -30.14 22.16
C LEU A 314 11.29 -31.57 22.69
N ALA A 315 10.80 -31.75 23.91
CA ALA A 315 10.45 -33.04 24.48
C ALA A 315 8.92 -33.16 24.54
N VAL A 316 8.38 -34.20 23.91
CA VAL A 316 6.94 -34.44 23.75
C VAL A 316 6.58 -35.67 24.56
N GLU A 317 5.68 -35.51 25.54
CA GLU A 317 5.13 -36.61 26.33
C GLU A 317 3.82 -37.09 25.70
N THR A 318 3.71 -38.38 25.43
CA THR A 318 2.47 -39.00 24.93
C THR A 318 1.83 -39.92 25.97
N ASP A 319 0.55 -40.22 25.79
CA ASP A 319 -0.18 -41.16 26.66
C ASP A 319 0.27 -42.62 26.50
N ARG A 320 0.75 -42.99 25.31
CA ARG A 320 1.36 -44.28 24.94
C ARG A 320 2.69 -44.05 24.20
N PRO A 321 3.57 -45.06 24.09
CA PRO A 321 4.80 -44.94 23.32
C PRO A 321 4.54 -44.48 21.87
N LEU A 322 5.31 -43.50 21.40
CA LEU A 322 5.20 -42.95 20.05
C LEU A 322 6.23 -43.62 19.13
N GLU A 323 5.75 -44.46 18.21
CA GLU A 323 6.60 -45.09 17.19
C GLU A 323 6.73 -44.14 15.99
N GLY A 324 7.91 -43.54 15.80
CA GLY A 324 8.20 -42.70 14.64
C GLY A 324 7.50 -41.33 14.62
N GLY A 325 7.74 -40.50 15.63
CA GLY A 325 7.28 -39.11 15.65
C GLY A 325 8.11 -38.18 14.75
N ALA A 326 7.51 -37.10 14.26
CA ALA A 326 8.19 -36.01 13.58
C ALA A 326 7.58 -34.65 13.92
N ILE A 327 8.43 -33.62 13.92
CA ILE A 327 8.04 -32.21 13.94
C ILE A 327 8.08 -31.74 12.49
N VAL A 328 6.96 -31.23 11.99
CA VAL A 328 6.82 -30.79 10.60
C VAL A 328 6.60 -29.28 10.61
N VAL A 329 7.50 -28.54 9.96
CA VAL A 329 7.51 -27.07 9.94
C VAL A 329 6.99 -26.59 8.59
N GLY A 330 5.77 -26.04 8.55
CA GLY A 330 5.06 -25.71 7.31
C GLY A 330 5.01 -26.89 6.34
N ASP A 331 5.29 -26.63 5.05
CA ASP A 331 5.49 -27.66 4.01
C ASP A 331 6.98 -28.10 3.88
N GLY A 332 7.80 -27.76 4.89
CA GLY A 332 9.25 -27.80 4.84
C GLY A 332 9.90 -29.03 5.50
N PRO A 333 11.16 -28.88 5.97
CA PRO A 333 11.95 -30.00 6.50
C PRO A 333 11.30 -30.63 7.74
N GLN A 334 11.32 -31.96 7.79
CA GLN A 334 10.82 -32.75 8.90
C GLN A 334 11.95 -33.09 9.88
N VAL A 335 11.73 -32.79 11.16
CA VAL A 335 12.66 -33.17 12.23
C VAL A 335 12.13 -34.43 12.91
N ARG A 336 12.84 -35.56 12.78
CA ARG A 336 12.45 -36.80 13.45
C ARG A 336 12.56 -36.65 14.98
N LEU A 337 11.53 -37.11 15.67
CA LEU A 337 11.53 -37.26 17.12
C LEU A 337 12.17 -38.61 17.48
N ALA A 338 13.22 -38.57 18.29
CA ALA A 338 13.86 -39.76 18.84
C ALA A 338 13.19 -40.15 20.16
N ALA A 339 12.75 -41.40 20.28
CA ALA A 339 12.20 -41.93 21.51
C ALA A 339 13.25 -41.91 22.65
N ARG A 340 12.79 -41.62 23.87
CA ARG A 340 13.56 -41.63 25.11
C ARG A 340 12.88 -42.55 26.14
N GLU A 341 13.43 -42.65 27.34
CA GLU A 341 12.84 -43.45 28.41
C GLU A 341 11.40 -43.00 28.74
N GLY A 342 10.49 -43.97 28.89
CA GLY A 342 9.06 -43.72 29.07
C GLY A 342 8.33 -43.36 27.77
N ASN A 343 7.32 -42.50 27.87
CA ASN A 343 6.54 -42.02 26.71
C ASN A 343 7.04 -40.65 26.20
N TRP A 344 8.32 -40.34 26.40
CA TRP A 344 8.91 -39.08 25.96
C TRP A 344 9.64 -39.26 24.63
N SER A 345 9.42 -38.33 23.71
CA SER A 345 10.15 -38.26 22.44
C SER A 345 10.78 -36.89 22.27
N ARG A 346 11.96 -36.79 21.64
CA ARG A 346 12.73 -35.55 21.60
C ARG A 346 13.18 -35.18 20.18
N GLY A 347 13.03 -33.91 19.82
CA GLY A 347 13.54 -33.32 18.58
C GLY A 347 14.24 -31.99 18.84
N ARG A 348 15.08 -31.55 17.89
CA ARG A 348 15.73 -30.23 17.95
C ARG A 348 15.35 -29.43 16.71
N LEU A 349 14.85 -28.23 16.95
CA LEU A 349 14.42 -27.30 15.93
C LEU A 349 15.18 -25.98 16.09
N ARG A 350 15.67 -25.42 14.99
CA ARG A 350 16.36 -24.13 15.00
C ARG A 350 15.39 -23.01 14.63
N ILE A 351 15.36 -21.95 15.43
CA ILE A 351 14.48 -20.80 15.27
C ILE A 351 15.25 -19.73 14.48
N ASP A 352 15.11 -19.74 13.16
CA ASP A 352 15.76 -18.76 12.26
C ASP A 352 14.77 -17.75 11.67
N ARG A 353 13.48 -18.11 11.59
CA ARG A 353 12.43 -17.29 10.97
C ARG A 353 11.09 -17.63 11.57
N ASP A 354 10.14 -16.73 11.37
CA ASP A 354 8.75 -16.97 11.73
C ASP A 354 8.17 -18.14 10.92
N GLY A 355 7.29 -18.92 11.54
CA GLY A 355 6.71 -20.10 10.91
C GLY A 355 5.64 -20.79 11.76
N VAL A 356 5.14 -21.90 11.25
CA VAL A 356 4.20 -22.78 11.96
C VAL A 356 4.72 -24.20 11.94
N TYR A 357 4.46 -24.96 13.00
CA TYR A 357 4.83 -26.36 13.05
C TYR A 357 3.78 -27.22 13.75
N HIS A 358 3.77 -28.51 13.46
CA HIS A 358 2.93 -29.47 14.16
C HIS A 358 3.66 -30.79 14.38
N ILE A 359 3.15 -31.59 15.30
CA ILE A 359 3.68 -32.92 15.60
C ILE A 359 2.86 -33.95 14.81
N ALA A 360 3.55 -34.86 14.13
CA ALA A 360 2.97 -35.97 13.40
C ALA A 360 3.61 -37.30 13.80
N ALA A 361 2.93 -38.40 13.50
CA ALA A 361 3.41 -39.76 13.64
C ALA A 361 3.41 -40.45 12.28
N PHE A 362 4.35 -41.38 12.06
CA PHE A 362 4.29 -42.29 10.93
C PHE A 362 3.53 -43.55 11.31
N TYR A 363 2.46 -43.85 10.58
CA TYR A 363 1.65 -45.06 10.75
C TYR A 363 1.47 -45.76 9.42
N ASP A 364 1.97 -47.00 9.32
CA ASP A 364 1.91 -47.81 8.09
C ASP A 364 2.47 -47.07 6.85
N GLY A 365 3.54 -46.31 7.05
CA GLY A 365 4.19 -45.50 6.00
C GLY A 365 3.57 -44.12 5.76
N ASP A 366 2.37 -43.85 6.28
CA ASP A 366 1.67 -42.57 6.12
C ASP A 366 1.92 -41.65 7.31
N GLN A 367 2.05 -40.35 7.04
CA GLN A 367 2.16 -39.34 8.08
C GLN A 367 0.76 -38.92 8.55
N VAL A 368 0.49 -39.12 9.84
CA VAL A 368 -0.77 -38.72 10.48
C VAL A 368 -0.50 -37.65 11.53
N ARG A 369 -1.26 -36.56 11.45
CA ARG A 369 -1.13 -35.40 12.32
C ARG A 369 -1.63 -35.70 13.74
N LEU A 370 -0.85 -35.30 14.76
CA LEU A 370 -1.19 -35.50 16.17
C LEU A 370 -1.69 -34.23 16.88
N THR A 371 -1.14 -33.06 16.56
CA THR A 371 -1.45 -31.77 17.21
C THR A 371 -1.98 -30.73 16.23
N GLU A 372 -2.57 -29.65 16.75
CA GLU A 372 -2.82 -28.41 16.02
C GLU A 372 -1.50 -27.68 15.68
N ASP A 373 -1.61 -26.56 14.96
CA ASP A 373 -0.45 -25.77 14.56
C ASP A 373 0.03 -24.94 15.75
N TYR A 374 1.33 -25.00 16.00
CA TYR A 374 2.05 -24.15 16.93
C TYR A 374 2.85 -23.11 16.15
N PHE A 375 3.03 -21.93 16.74
CA PHE A 375 3.72 -20.81 16.11
C PHE A 375 5.20 -20.77 16.48
N ILE A 376 6.01 -20.30 15.54
CA ILE A 376 7.43 -19.99 15.72
C ILE A 376 7.55 -18.48 15.50
N GLU A 377 8.01 -17.75 16.52
CA GLU A 377 8.33 -16.32 16.46
C GLU A 377 9.85 -16.16 16.66
N ALA A 378 10.53 -15.71 15.61
CA ALA A 378 11.96 -15.43 15.62
C ALA A 378 12.20 -13.94 15.90
N ILE A 379 12.62 -13.63 17.13
CA ILE A 379 12.95 -12.26 17.54
C ILE A 379 14.27 -11.86 16.86
N GLN A 380 14.20 -10.90 15.95
CA GLN A 380 15.37 -10.34 15.26
C GLN A 380 16.12 -9.37 16.17
N GLU A 381 17.45 -9.40 16.11
CA GLU A 381 18.31 -8.47 16.83
C GLU A 381 18.28 -7.08 16.18
N ARG A 382 18.23 -6.04 17.02
CA ARG A 382 18.25 -4.65 16.60
C ARG A 382 19.62 -4.06 16.88
N ALA A 383 20.05 -3.11 16.04
CA ALA A 383 21.29 -2.39 16.29
C ALA A 383 21.18 -1.51 17.55
N PRO A 384 22.30 -1.28 18.27
CA PRO A 384 22.25 -0.58 19.54
C PRO A 384 21.88 0.88 19.32
N ALA A 385 21.14 1.49 20.23
CA ALA A 385 20.85 2.92 20.18
C ALA A 385 22.02 3.70 20.79
N VAL A 386 22.56 4.70 20.09
CA VAL A 386 23.65 5.56 20.59
C VAL A 386 23.34 7.03 20.38
N ARG A 387 23.67 7.86 21.37
CA ARG A 387 23.45 9.31 21.34
C ARG A 387 24.50 10.08 22.12
N ILE A 388 24.84 11.28 21.67
CA ILE A 388 25.63 12.24 22.44
C ILE A 388 24.65 13.18 23.15
N ARG A 389 24.67 13.19 24.48
CA ARG A 389 23.79 14.01 25.34
C ARG A 389 24.30 15.42 25.54
N ARG A 390 25.63 15.59 25.63
CA ARG A 390 26.29 16.88 25.79
C ARG A 390 27.53 16.92 24.89
N PRO A 391 27.70 17.97 24.07
CA PRO A 391 26.80 19.13 23.89
C PRO A 391 25.49 18.80 23.15
N GLY A 392 25.39 17.64 22.47
CA GLY A 392 24.17 17.16 21.80
C GLY A 392 23.77 17.94 20.53
N ARG A 393 24.58 18.91 20.14
CA ARG A 393 24.52 19.74 18.93
C ARG A 393 25.89 20.37 18.71
N ASP A 394 26.05 21.08 17.60
CA ASP A 394 27.22 21.92 17.37
C ASP A 394 27.40 22.92 18.52
N TYR A 395 28.63 23.02 19.02
CA TYR A 395 28.96 23.74 20.24
C TYR A 395 30.04 24.79 19.97
N PRO A 396 29.71 26.09 20.04
CA PRO A 396 30.71 27.13 20.01
C PRO A 396 31.48 27.12 21.34
N ALA A 397 32.81 27.00 21.28
CA ALA A 397 33.69 26.94 22.44
C ALA A 397 34.84 27.95 22.31
N SER A 398 35.38 28.38 23.45
CA SER A 398 36.64 29.14 23.45
C SER A 398 37.81 28.20 23.10
N PRO A 399 38.88 28.66 22.39
CA PRO A 399 40.02 27.81 22.04
C PRO A 399 40.77 27.19 23.23
N ILE A 400 40.55 27.71 24.44
CA ILE A 400 41.14 27.23 25.70
C ILE A 400 40.10 26.53 26.61
N GLU A 401 38.90 26.25 26.09
CA GLU A 401 37.83 25.64 26.88
C GLU A 401 37.99 24.12 27.02
N GLU A 402 37.55 23.58 28.16
CA GLU A 402 37.44 22.15 28.41
C GLU A 402 36.00 21.68 28.12
N VAL A 403 35.79 21.04 26.96
CA VAL A 403 34.44 20.63 26.56
C VAL A 403 34.18 19.20 27.04
N THR A 404 33.17 19.04 27.91
CA THR A 404 32.72 17.72 28.37
C THR A 404 31.77 17.09 27.36
N VAL A 405 32.14 15.93 26.84
CA VAL A 405 31.32 15.12 25.94
C VAL A 405 30.73 13.93 26.69
N LEU A 406 29.41 13.83 26.72
CA LEU A 406 28.67 12.73 27.34
C LEU A 406 27.97 11.91 26.25
N ALA A 407 28.33 10.63 26.14
CA ALA A 407 27.67 9.68 25.25
C ALA A 407 26.89 8.63 26.05
N GLU A 408 25.73 8.25 25.54
CA GLU A 408 24.89 7.18 26.08
C GLU A 408 24.58 6.17 24.99
N ALA A 409 24.56 4.89 25.35
CA ALA A 409 24.13 3.82 24.47
C ALA A 409 23.27 2.79 25.21
N GLU A 410 22.34 2.18 24.47
CA GLU A 410 21.35 1.22 24.97
C GLU A 410 21.23 0.06 23.97
N ASP A 411 21.16 -1.18 24.47
CA ASP A 411 21.01 -2.39 23.66
C ASP A 411 20.16 -3.46 24.38
N ASP A 412 19.47 -4.29 23.58
CA ASP A 412 18.58 -5.34 24.08
C ASP A 412 19.35 -6.50 24.77
N PHE A 413 20.54 -6.86 24.24
CA PHE A 413 21.35 -8.01 24.67
C PHE A 413 22.69 -7.61 25.33
N GLY A 414 23.07 -6.34 25.23
CA GLY A 414 24.19 -5.73 25.92
C GLY A 414 25.31 -5.28 24.99
N LEU A 415 25.96 -4.19 25.37
CA LEU A 415 26.99 -3.52 24.59
C LEU A 415 28.37 -4.17 24.76
N ASP A 416 29.09 -4.32 23.66
CA ASP A 416 30.49 -4.76 23.61
C ASP A 416 31.48 -3.60 23.60
N GLU A 417 31.15 -2.52 22.89
CA GLU A 417 31.94 -1.29 22.89
C GLU A 417 31.04 -0.05 22.88
N LEU A 418 31.47 1.00 23.56
CA LEU A 418 31.01 2.37 23.41
C LEU A 418 32.26 3.24 23.29
N ASN A 419 32.44 3.91 22.15
CA ASN A 419 33.62 4.73 21.90
C ASN A 419 33.21 6.11 21.38
N LEU A 420 33.92 7.15 21.81
CA LEU A 420 33.89 8.45 21.17
C LEU A 420 35.06 8.56 20.20
N PHE A 421 34.76 9.01 18.98
CA PHE A 421 35.75 9.37 17.98
C PHE A 421 35.73 10.88 17.82
N TYR A 422 36.90 11.51 17.81
CA TYR A 422 37.03 12.92 17.48
C TYR A 422 38.24 13.19 16.62
N SER A 423 38.15 14.19 15.75
CA SER A 423 39.24 14.67 14.90
C SER A 423 39.32 16.18 14.97
N VAL A 424 40.54 16.71 14.91
CA VAL A 424 40.82 18.15 14.90
C VAL A 424 41.16 18.55 13.47
N ASN A 425 40.40 19.49 12.90
CA ASN A 425 40.66 20.06 11.57
C ASN A 425 40.82 19.02 10.44
N GLY A 426 40.06 17.91 10.49
CA GLY A 426 40.16 16.83 9.50
C GLY A 426 41.45 16.00 9.58
N GLY A 427 42.15 16.03 10.71
CA GLY A 427 43.32 15.20 10.99
C GLY A 427 42.98 13.72 11.33
N PRO A 428 43.94 12.94 11.83
CA PRO A 428 43.70 11.55 12.22
C PRO A 428 42.73 11.47 13.40
N GLU A 429 41.75 10.56 13.30
CA GLU A 429 40.76 10.33 14.36
C GLU A 429 41.41 9.76 15.63
N ARG A 430 40.99 10.28 16.79
CA ARG A 430 41.33 9.75 18.11
C ARG A 430 40.14 8.97 18.66
N LYS A 431 40.39 7.76 19.16
CA LYS A 431 39.39 6.86 19.77
C LYS A 431 39.50 6.91 21.29
N VAL A 432 38.40 7.22 21.97
CA VAL A 432 38.28 7.17 23.43
C VAL A 432 37.24 6.13 23.82
N GLY A 433 37.64 5.15 24.63
CA GLY A 433 36.73 4.14 25.16
C GLY A 433 35.90 4.70 26.31
N LEU A 434 34.58 4.59 26.19
CA LEU A 434 33.58 5.13 27.13
C LEU A 434 32.75 4.04 27.82
N LEU A 435 33.03 2.76 27.54
CA LEU A 435 32.31 1.64 28.14
C LEU A 435 33.02 1.13 29.40
N ASP A 436 32.35 1.21 30.55
CA ASP A 436 32.89 0.73 31.83
C ASP A 436 32.88 -0.80 31.94
N ARG A 437 31.80 -1.45 31.48
CA ARG A 437 31.60 -2.90 31.59
C ARG A 437 30.98 -3.47 30.32
N ARG A 438 31.62 -4.51 29.76
CA ARG A 438 31.08 -5.27 28.62
C ARG A 438 29.82 -6.05 29.03
N GLY A 439 28.83 -6.08 28.12
CA GLY A 439 27.53 -6.69 28.33
C GLY A 439 26.53 -5.84 29.11
N ALA A 440 26.83 -4.57 29.38
CA ALA A 440 25.87 -3.66 29.97
C ALA A 440 24.77 -3.32 28.94
N LYS A 441 23.50 -3.45 29.32
CA LYS A 441 22.35 -3.08 28.47
C LYS A 441 22.21 -1.58 28.26
N GLU A 442 22.65 -0.81 29.26
CA GLU A 442 22.75 0.65 29.17
C GLU A 442 24.14 1.07 29.63
N ALA A 443 24.76 1.99 28.90
CA ALA A 443 26.05 2.56 29.24
C ALA A 443 26.04 4.08 29.06
N ARG A 444 26.70 4.79 29.97
CA ARG A 444 26.90 6.24 29.90
C ARG A 444 28.36 6.53 30.20
N GLY A 445 29.05 7.16 29.27
CA GLY A 445 30.45 7.52 29.44
C GLY A 445 30.67 8.99 29.12
N ALA A 446 31.53 9.63 29.92
CA ALA A 446 31.91 11.02 29.74
C ALA A 446 33.42 11.13 29.52
N THR A 447 33.82 12.06 28.67
CA THR A 447 35.22 12.46 28.52
C THR A 447 35.31 13.97 28.37
N VAL A 448 36.43 14.54 28.79
CA VAL A 448 36.72 15.96 28.59
C VAL A 448 37.70 16.09 27.43
N ILE A 449 37.41 17.01 26.50
CA ILE A 449 38.31 17.39 25.42
C ILE A 449 38.84 18.79 25.78
N ALA A 450 40.10 18.85 26.22
CA ALA A 450 40.78 20.12 26.47
C ALA A 450 41.21 20.73 25.12
N LEU A 451 40.59 21.84 24.73
CA LEU A 451 40.87 22.48 23.44
C LEU A 451 42.26 23.15 23.42
N GLU A 452 42.78 23.52 24.60
CA GLU A 452 44.11 24.12 24.75
C GLU A 452 45.25 23.21 24.28
N ASP A 453 45.14 21.90 24.51
CA ASP A 453 46.14 20.88 24.11
C ASP A 453 46.36 20.85 22.60
N HIS A 454 45.35 21.29 21.85
CA HIS A 454 45.34 21.32 20.40
C HIS A 454 45.77 22.67 19.82
N LYS A 455 46.05 23.67 20.66
CA LYS A 455 46.45 25.03 20.26
C LYS A 455 45.52 25.61 19.20
N LEU A 456 44.21 25.43 19.40
CA LEU A 456 43.21 25.87 18.44
C LEU A 456 43.24 27.40 18.28
N VAL A 457 42.94 27.85 17.07
CA VAL A 457 42.69 29.27 16.78
C VAL A 457 41.23 29.47 16.37
N PRO A 458 40.66 30.69 16.51
CA PRO A 458 39.32 30.97 16.01
C PRO A 458 39.13 30.52 14.55
N GLY A 459 38.07 29.75 14.32
CA GLY A 459 37.78 29.11 13.03
C GLY A 459 38.24 27.65 12.92
N ASP A 460 38.99 27.13 13.90
CA ASP A 460 39.26 25.70 13.98
C ASP A 460 38.06 24.90 14.50
N VAL A 461 37.99 23.63 14.09
CA VAL A 461 36.85 22.77 14.39
C VAL A 461 37.30 21.39 14.88
N VAL A 462 36.63 20.89 15.91
CA VAL A 462 36.74 19.50 16.37
C VAL A 462 35.48 18.77 15.97
N SER A 463 35.59 17.82 15.05
CA SER A 463 34.50 16.93 14.66
C SER A 463 34.45 15.74 15.61
N LEU A 464 33.26 15.32 16.04
CA LEU A 464 33.09 14.19 16.95
C LEU A 464 31.81 13.39 16.69
N TYR A 465 31.87 12.09 16.95
CA TYR A 465 30.74 11.17 16.90
C TYR A 465 30.98 10.00 17.85
N ALA A 466 29.92 9.34 18.30
CA ALA A 466 30.01 8.14 19.12
C ALA A 466 29.59 6.89 18.33
N VAL A 467 30.22 5.76 18.68
CA VAL A 467 29.92 4.44 18.10
C VAL A 467 29.62 3.47 19.23
N ALA A 468 28.47 2.83 19.15
CA ALA A 468 28.12 1.69 20.00
C ALA A 468 28.17 0.41 19.16
N ARG A 469 28.65 -0.67 19.77
CA ARG A 469 28.75 -1.99 19.13
C ARG A 469 28.19 -3.05 20.06
N ASP A 470 27.33 -3.89 19.53
CA ASP A 470 26.86 -5.12 20.15
C ASP A 470 27.65 -6.32 19.56
N ALA A 471 27.17 -7.55 19.79
CA ALA A 471 27.85 -8.75 19.30
C ALA A 471 27.77 -8.95 17.76
N ARG A 472 26.74 -8.44 17.07
CA ARG A 472 26.50 -8.63 15.61
C ARG A 472 26.59 -7.36 14.78
N SER A 473 26.37 -6.20 15.37
CA SER A 473 26.05 -4.93 14.73
C SER A 473 26.70 -3.74 15.43
N ALA A 474 26.77 -2.61 14.72
CA ALA A 474 27.30 -1.37 15.27
C ALA A 474 26.50 -0.18 14.75
N SER A 475 26.26 0.78 15.62
CA SER A 475 25.56 2.02 15.33
C SER A 475 26.44 3.24 15.58
N ARG A 476 26.12 4.34 14.89
CA ARG A 476 26.88 5.59 14.97
C ARG A 476 25.94 6.78 15.13
N THR A 477 26.33 7.75 15.95
CA THR A 477 25.62 9.03 16.07
C THR A 477 25.79 9.87 14.80
N ASP A 478 25.08 11.00 14.75
CA ASP A 478 25.44 12.08 13.84
C ASP A 478 26.81 12.66 14.20
N MET A 479 27.43 13.35 13.24
CA MET A 479 28.64 14.11 13.43
C MET A 479 28.29 15.47 14.04
N PHE A 480 28.95 15.84 15.13
CA PHE A 480 28.82 17.15 15.77
C PHE A 480 30.14 17.91 15.67
N PHE A 481 30.05 19.24 15.69
CA PHE A 481 31.21 20.12 15.61
C PHE A 481 31.36 20.97 16.87
N ILE A 482 32.55 20.97 17.47
CA ILE A 482 32.97 21.98 18.44
C ILE A 482 33.75 23.04 17.68
N GLU A 483 33.23 24.26 17.65
CA GLU A 483 33.79 25.36 16.86
C GLU A 483 34.53 26.34 17.77
N ALA A 484 35.83 26.52 17.52
CA ALA A 484 36.63 27.49 18.24
C ALA A 484 36.24 28.91 17.80
N GLN A 485 35.63 29.69 18.70
CA GLN A 485 35.23 31.08 18.46
C GLN A 485 36.05 32.05 19.30
N PRO A 486 36.26 33.30 18.86
CA PRO A 486 36.95 34.30 19.67
C PRO A 486 36.23 34.52 21.01
N PHE A 487 37.01 34.59 22.10
CA PHE A 487 36.47 34.86 23.44
C PHE A 487 35.90 36.28 23.56
N GLU A 488 36.54 37.25 22.90
CA GLU A 488 36.11 38.65 22.90
C GLU A 488 35.07 38.88 21.79
N ARG A 489 33.84 39.22 22.20
CA ARG A 489 32.85 39.79 21.30
C ARG A 489 33.07 41.29 21.25
N GLU A 490 33.71 41.76 20.18
CA GLU A 490 33.89 43.19 19.94
C GLU A 490 32.55 43.81 19.53
N TYR A 491 31.85 44.42 20.50
CA TYR A 491 30.63 45.19 20.24
C TYR A 491 31.01 46.61 19.80
N TYR A 492 30.66 47.01 18.57
CA TYR A 492 30.81 48.40 18.13
C TYR A 492 29.50 49.17 18.28
N GLN A 493 29.53 50.30 18.98
CA GLN A 493 28.39 51.22 19.05
C GLN A 493 28.49 52.21 17.88
N SER A 494 27.80 51.93 16.77
CA SER A 494 27.75 52.87 15.65
C SER A 494 26.99 54.15 16.08
N GLN A 495 27.70 55.26 16.26
CA GLN A 495 27.08 56.60 16.28
C GLN A 495 26.72 57.00 14.85
N GLN A 496 25.72 56.34 14.28
CA GLN A 496 25.03 56.82 13.09
C GLN A 496 23.58 57.09 13.45
N SER A 497 23.22 58.37 13.33
CA SER A 497 21.87 58.89 13.48
C SER A 497 20.87 58.06 12.69
N GLY A 498 19.82 57.62 13.38
CA GLY A 498 18.52 57.15 12.90
C GLY A 498 18.45 56.60 11.47
N GLY A 499 18.56 55.28 11.33
CA GLY A 499 18.17 54.57 10.11
C GLY A 499 18.38 53.08 10.24
N MET A 500 17.26 52.34 10.28
CA MET A 500 17.09 50.92 9.93
C MET A 500 18.39 50.07 9.88
N GLY A 501 18.62 49.22 10.87
CA GLY A 501 19.75 48.29 10.85
C GLY A 501 19.59 47.15 11.85
N GLY A 502 19.60 45.92 11.36
CA GLY A 502 19.61 44.71 12.18
C GLY A 502 19.16 43.45 11.44
N SER A 503 19.66 43.24 10.22
CA SER A 503 19.45 41.99 9.46
C SER A 503 20.64 41.62 8.56
N GLY A 504 21.86 42.06 8.89
CA GLY A 504 23.06 41.81 8.08
C GLY A 504 23.93 40.63 8.58
N GLU A 505 23.58 39.99 9.69
CA GLU A 505 24.41 38.96 10.34
C GLU A 505 24.00 37.52 9.98
N GLN A 506 22.88 37.33 9.28
CA GLN A 506 22.35 36.00 8.92
C GLN A 506 22.81 35.50 7.53
N ASP A 507 23.16 36.37 6.59
CA ASP A 507 23.48 35.94 5.21
C ASP A 507 24.93 35.48 5.00
N GLN A 508 25.85 35.75 5.94
CA GLN A 508 27.28 35.53 5.73
C GLN A 508 27.76 34.13 6.16
N ASN A 509 27.02 33.43 7.03
CA ASN A 509 27.33 32.06 7.46
C ASN A 509 26.85 30.98 6.48
N GLN A 510 26.34 31.35 5.29
CA GLN A 510 25.72 30.38 4.37
C GLN A 510 26.72 29.38 3.78
N ILE A 511 27.98 29.77 3.52
CA ILE A 511 28.96 28.87 2.88
C ILE A 511 29.46 27.81 3.87
N SER A 512 29.82 28.19 5.11
CA SER A 512 30.19 27.22 6.15
C SER A 512 29.02 26.35 6.59
N ALA A 513 27.80 26.91 6.67
CA ALA A 513 26.59 26.13 6.94
C ALA A 513 26.34 25.08 5.84
N ARG A 514 26.40 25.46 4.56
CA ARG A 514 26.30 24.51 3.43
C ARG A 514 27.40 23.45 3.48
N GLN A 515 28.62 23.80 3.85
CA GLN A 515 29.69 22.81 4.00
C GLN A 515 29.38 21.81 5.13
N LYS A 516 28.78 22.24 6.25
CA LYS A 516 28.32 21.33 7.31
C LYS A 516 27.20 20.43 6.84
N GLU A 517 26.24 20.95 6.07
CA GLU A 517 25.17 20.17 5.47
C GLU A 517 25.72 19.08 4.53
N ILE A 518 26.73 19.40 3.73
CA ILE A 518 27.39 18.41 2.87
C ILE A 518 28.10 17.35 3.72
N ILE A 519 28.85 17.73 4.76
CA ILE A 519 29.48 16.76 5.67
C ILE A 519 28.44 15.86 6.33
N ALA A 520 27.31 16.43 6.78
CA ALA A 520 26.22 15.66 7.38
C ALA A 520 25.58 14.69 6.37
N ALA A 521 25.41 15.10 5.11
CA ALA A 521 24.93 14.25 4.04
C ALA A 521 25.91 13.11 3.72
N THR A 522 27.21 13.42 3.56
CA THR A 522 28.29 12.44 3.36
C THR A 522 28.34 11.45 4.53
N TRP A 523 28.18 11.94 5.77
CA TRP A 523 28.13 11.11 6.98
C TRP A 523 26.91 10.18 7.01
N ASN A 524 25.73 10.68 6.61
CA ASN A 524 24.52 9.87 6.52
C ASN A 524 24.66 8.73 5.51
N LEU A 525 25.25 9.00 4.33
CA LEU A 525 25.54 7.97 3.33
C LEU A 525 26.58 6.95 3.83
N LEU A 526 27.56 7.37 4.64
CA LEU A 526 28.52 6.45 5.26
C LEU A 526 27.84 5.55 6.32
N ARG A 527 26.80 6.03 6.99
CA ARG A 527 26.07 5.31 8.04
C ARG A 527 25.06 4.30 7.47
N ASP A 528 24.42 4.62 6.34
CA ASP A 528 23.41 3.75 5.73
C ASP A 528 24.06 2.57 4.98
N GLN A 529 23.96 1.38 5.58
CA GLN A 529 24.49 0.13 5.03
C GLN A 529 23.54 -0.57 4.04
N THR A 530 22.34 -0.01 3.83
CA THR A 530 21.27 -0.63 3.03
C THR A 530 21.12 -0.03 1.63
N LEU A 531 21.92 0.98 1.30
CA LEU A 531 21.93 1.63 -0.01
C LEU A 531 22.29 0.66 -1.14
N SER A 532 21.45 0.64 -2.18
CA SER A 532 21.78 -0.04 -3.42
C SER A 532 22.93 0.67 -4.14
N ARG A 533 23.74 -0.08 -4.89
CA ARG A 533 24.89 0.48 -5.63
C ARG A 533 24.48 1.58 -6.62
N ALA A 534 23.29 1.49 -7.21
CA ALA A 534 22.76 2.50 -8.12
C ALA A 534 22.44 3.81 -7.40
N LYS A 535 21.75 3.74 -6.26
CA LYS A 535 21.40 4.91 -5.46
C LYS A 535 22.64 5.57 -4.86
N ALA A 536 23.59 4.77 -4.35
CA ALA A 536 24.87 5.29 -3.89
C ALA A 536 25.64 6.05 -4.99
N ALA A 537 25.60 5.59 -6.24
CA ALA A 537 26.23 6.27 -7.36
C ALA A 537 25.57 7.60 -7.73
N GLU A 538 24.24 7.66 -7.66
CA GLU A 538 23.46 8.88 -7.87
C GLU A 538 23.73 9.91 -6.77
N ASP A 539 23.62 9.50 -5.50
CA ASP A 539 23.85 10.35 -4.34
C ASP A 539 25.31 10.88 -4.31
N GLY A 540 26.29 10.05 -4.69
CA GLY A 540 27.69 10.46 -4.77
C GLY A 540 27.99 11.45 -5.87
N LYS A 541 27.37 11.27 -7.04
CA LYS A 541 27.45 12.24 -8.13
C LYS A 541 26.83 13.57 -7.71
N PHE A 542 25.66 13.53 -7.08
CA PHE A 542 24.98 14.70 -6.56
C PHE A 542 25.84 15.46 -5.54
N LEU A 543 26.34 14.79 -4.50
CA LEU A 543 27.19 15.45 -3.50
C LEU A 543 28.50 16.00 -4.11
N SER A 544 29.08 15.31 -5.08
CA SER A 544 30.25 15.81 -5.81
C SER A 544 29.96 17.09 -6.58
N GLU A 545 28.79 17.19 -7.23
CA GLU A 545 28.33 18.38 -7.94
C GLU A 545 28.07 19.55 -6.97
N VAL A 546 27.39 19.29 -5.85
CA VAL A 546 27.13 20.30 -4.80
C VAL A 546 28.44 20.81 -4.18
N GLN A 547 29.36 19.91 -3.84
CA GLN A 547 30.67 20.27 -3.31
C GLN A 547 31.51 21.08 -4.32
N SER A 548 31.39 20.75 -5.62
CA SER A 548 32.04 21.49 -6.70
C SER A 548 31.45 22.90 -6.89
N ALA A 549 30.13 23.04 -6.77
CA ALA A 549 29.48 24.34 -6.82
C ALA A 549 29.90 25.23 -5.64
N LEU A 550 29.96 24.67 -4.43
CA LEU A 550 30.41 25.40 -3.24
C LEU A 550 31.88 25.84 -3.36
N LYS A 551 32.73 24.99 -3.96
CA LYS A 551 34.11 25.34 -4.33
C LYS A 551 34.16 26.54 -5.27
N ASP A 552 33.36 26.54 -6.33
CA ASP A 552 33.35 27.64 -7.30
C ASP A 552 32.82 28.94 -6.67
N GLN A 553 31.84 28.86 -5.78
CA GLN A 553 31.37 29.98 -4.96
C GLN A 553 32.50 30.55 -4.09
N ALA A 554 33.25 29.69 -3.37
CA ALA A 554 34.39 30.08 -2.56
C ALA A 554 35.51 30.76 -3.38
N LEU A 555 35.85 30.21 -4.55
CA LEU A 555 36.82 30.81 -5.48
C LEU A 555 36.36 32.16 -6.02
N SER A 556 35.08 32.30 -6.36
CA SER A 556 34.50 33.55 -6.85
C SER A 556 34.65 34.66 -5.80
N LEU A 557 34.43 34.32 -4.52
CA LEU A 557 34.53 35.26 -3.42
C LEU A 557 36.00 35.63 -3.16
N ALA A 558 36.90 34.64 -3.15
CA ALA A 558 38.34 34.87 -3.01
C ALA A 558 38.88 35.83 -4.10
N ARG A 559 38.53 35.59 -5.37
CA ARG A 559 38.94 36.44 -6.51
C ARG A 559 38.37 37.85 -6.42
N ARG A 560 37.10 38.01 -6.03
CA ARG A 560 36.46 39.32 -5.84
C ARG A 560 37.12 40.12 -4.70
N MET A 561 37.55 39.45 -3.64
CA MET A 561 38.28 40.11 -2.56
C MET A 561 39.71 40.48 -2.97
N GLN A 562 40.39 39.63 -3.75
CA GLN A 562 41.72 39.91 -4.30
C GLN A 562 41.70 41.07 -5.32
N ALA A 563 40.69 41.15 -6.19
CA ALA A 563 40.54 42.28 -7.12
C ALA A 563 40.32 43.61 -6.39
N ARG A 564 39.66 43.59 -5.23
CA ARG A 564 39.43 44.77 -4.37
C ARG A 564 40.68 45.19 -3.57
N GLN A 565 41.71 44.35 -3.54
CA GLN A 565 42.98 44.60 -2.85
C GLN A 565 43.86 45.65 -3.56
N LEU A 566 43.61 45.91 -4.84
CA LEU A 566 44.40 46.83 -5.68
C LEU A 566 44.30 48.32 -5.26
N ALA A 567 43.56 48.66 -4.19
CA ALA A 567 43.34 50.02 -3.69
C ALA A 567 44.02 50.37 -2.34
N GLY A 568 44.78 49.46 -1.72
CA GLY A 568 45.54 49.74 -0.49
C GLY A 568 45.68 48.53 0.43
N ALA A 569 46.91 48.17 0.77
CA ALA A 569 47.31 46.92 1.44
C ALA A 569 46.84 46.81 2.90
N ASN A 570 46.11 45.73 3.20
CA ASN A 570 45.79 45.23 4.54
C ASN A 570 46.04 43.71 4.52
N GLU A 571 46.86 43.18 5.43
CA GLU A 571 47.25 41.76 5.51
C GLU A 571 46.03 40.83 5.73
N GLU A 572 44.97 41.32 6.35
CA GLU A 572 43.76 40.55 6.67
C GLU A 572 43.02 40.09 5.40
N PHE A 573 43.02 40.90 4.34
CA PHE A 573 42.42 40.52 3.04
C PHE A 573 43.22 39.43 2.34
N GLN A 574 44.55 39.41 2.51
CA GLN A 574 45.40 38.35 1.98
C GLN A 574 45.10 37.03 2.67
N ARG A 575 45.04 37.03 4.01
CA ARG A 575 44.71 35.84 4.79
C ARG A 575 43.31 35.31 4.45
N PHE A 576 42.31 36.19 4.36
CA PHE A 576 40.97 35.81 3.91
C PHE A 576 40.98 35.12 2.53
N SER A 577 41.66 35.71 1.54
CA SER A 577 41.73 35.14 0.19
C SER A 577 42.47 33.79 0.17
N GLN A 578 43.56 33.67 0.94
CA GLN A 578 44.32 32.44 1.10
C GLN A 578 43.48 31.32 1.73
N ASP A 579 42.75 31.61 2.82
CA ASP A 579 41.87 30.64 3.47
C ASP A 579 40.73 30.21 2.53
N MET A 580 40.10 31.14 1.80
CA MET A 580 39.05 30.78 0.83
C MET A 580 39.59 29.94 -0.35
N GLN A 581 40.83 30.18 -0.80
CA GLN A 581 41.47 29.36 -1.83
C GLN A 581 41.84 27.97 -1.30
N ALA A 582 42.33 27.88 -0.06
CA ALA A 582 42.62 26.61 0.61
C ALA A 582 41.34 25.80 0.86
N ALA A 583 40.25 26.45 1.27
CA ALA A 583 38.93 25.85 1.38
C ALA A 583 38.50 25.24 0.03
N ALA A 584 38.59 26.01 -1.06
CA ALA A 584 38.27 25.51 -2.40
C ALA A 584 39.17 24.34 -2.83
N ALA A 585 40.47 24.37 -2.56
CA ALA A 585 41.36 23.24 -2.87
C ALA A 585 40.94 21.96 -2.13
N ALA A 586 40.57 22.08 -0.85
CA ALA A 586 40.07 20.96 -0.07
C ALA A 586 38.68 20.48 -0.56
N MET A 587 37.79 21.39 -0.96
CA MET A 587 36.50 21.02 -1.56
C MET A 587 36.65 20.28 -2.89
N ALA A 588 37.63 20.64 -3.71
CA ALA A 588 37.93 19.92 -4.95
C ALA A 588 38.38 18.47 -4.67
N GLU A 589 39.27 18.28 -3.70
CA GLU A 589 39.71 16.95 -3.26
C GLU A 589 38.52 16.12 -2.74
N ALA A 590 37.62 16.74 -1.97
CA ALA A 590 36.40 16.09 -1.49
C ALA A 590 35.48 15.69 -2.66
N ALA A 591 35.22 16.61 -3.61
CA ALA A 591 34.35 16.35 -4.75
C ALA A 591 34.81 15.16 -5.59
N ASP A 592 36.13 15.01 -5.80
CA ASP A 592 36.69 13.86 -6.53
C ASP A 592 36.47 12.54 -5.77
N LYS A 593 36.64 12.55 -4.44
CA LYS A 593 36.43 11.37 -3.59
C LYS A 593 34.96 10.98 -3.42
N LEU A 594 34.05 11.97 -3.37
CA LEU A 594 32.60 11.75 -3.38
C LEU A 594 32.14 11.11 -4.69
N LYS A 595 32.68 11.59 -5.82
CA LYS A 595 32.44 10.99 -7.14
C LYS A 595 32.96 9.55 -7.23
N ALA A 596 34.06 9.25 -6.54
CA ALA A 596 34.62 7.91 -6.42
C ALA A 596 33.93 7.03 -5.36
N LEU A 597 32.82 7.49 -4.74
CA LEU A 597 32.06 6.77 -3.71
C LEU A 597 32.88 6.43 -2.46
N SER A 598 33.94 7.20 -2.21
CA SER A 598 34.88 6.99 -1.12
C SER A 598 34.54 7.90 0.08
N TRP A 599 33.34 7.73 0.65
CA TRP A 599 32.77 8.62 1.68
C TRP A 599 33.72 8.85 2.87
N ARG A 600 34.34 7.78 3.37
CA ARG A 600 35.28 7.85 4.50
C ARG A 600 36.51 8.70 4.17
N GLU A 601 36.99 8.66 2.93
CA GLU A 601 38.16 9.42 2.50
C GLU A 601 37.82 10.87 2.10
N ALA A 602 36.55 11.14 1.79
CA ALA A 602 36.01 12.45 1.48
C ALA A 602 35.79 13.32 2.72
N LEU A 603 35.47 12.73 3.88
CA LEU A 603 35.22 13.48 5.12
C LEU A 603 36.42 14.34 5.58
N PRO A 604 37.69 13.86 5.61
CA PRO A 604 38.82 14.69 5.99
C PRO A 604 39.00 15.97 5.14
N PRO A 605 38.98 15.94 3.79
CA PRO A 605 39.02 17.17 2.99
C PRO A 605 37.77 18.06 3.18
N GLU A 606 36.57 17.51 3.36
CA GLU A 606 35.39 18.33 3.69
C GLU A 606 35.53 19.08 5.03
N GLN A 607 36.06 18.41 6.06
CA GLN A 607 36.32 19.02 7.36
C GLN A 607 37.42 20.09 7.30
N ARG A 608 38.48 19.86 6.50
CA ARG A 608 39.50 20.89 6.21
C ARG A 608 38.91 22.08 5.47
N ALA A 609 38.01 21.85 4.51
CA ALA A 609 37.31 22.93 3.82
C ALA A 609 36.47 23.75 4.81
N LEU A 610 35.73 23.10 5.71
CA LEU A 610 34.96 23.77 6.75
C LEU A 610 35.85 24.62 7.66
N GLN A 611 36.97 24.09 8.12
CA GLN A 611 37.95 24.83 8.92
C GLN A 611 38.40 26.12 8.22
N HIS A 612 38.85 26.03 6.96
CA HIS A 612 39.31 27.19 6.22
C HIS A 612 38.19 28.22 5.98
N LEU A 613 36.96 27.77 5.74
CA LEU A 613 35.80 28.66 5.65
C LEU A 613 35.54 29.40 6.97
N LEU A 614 35.54 28.69 8.10
CA LEU A 614 35.32 29.28 9.42
C LEU A 614 36.44 30.26 9.80
N ARG A 615 37.70 29.95 9.45
CA ARG A 615 38.83 30.88 9.57
C ARG A 615 38.62 32.13 8.72
N ALA A 616 38.24 31.97 7.44
CA ALA A 616 37.94 33.11 6.57
C ALA A 616 36.79 33.97 7.12
N GLU A 617 35.72 33.36 7.64
CA GLU A 617 34.61 34.08 8.28
C GLU A 617 35.06 34.84 9.54
N SER A 618 35.95 34.25 10.35
CA SER A 618 36.54 34.95 11.50
C SER A 618 37.37 36.17 11.07
N MET A 619 38.18 36.03 10.02
CA MET A 619 38.96 37.12 9.45
C MET A 619 38.08 38.21 8.83
N PHE A 620 36.99 37.84 8.16
CA PHE A 620 36.05 38.79 7.58
C PHE A 620 35.36 39.64 8.64
N ARG A 621 34.95 39.03 9.76
CA ARG A 621 34.43 39.77 10.91
C ARG A 621 35.45 40.80 11.44
N GLN A 622 36.71 40.41 11.58
CA GLN A 622 37.78 41.34 11.98
C GLN A 622 37.95 42.48 10.98
N ILE A 623 37.92 42.20 9.66
CA ILE A 623 37.98 43.22 8.60
C ILE A 623 36.82 44.21 8.73
N GLN A 624 35.61 43.73 8.99
CA GLN A 624 34.44 44.60 9.19
C GLN A 624 34.64 45.52 10.40
N VAL A 625 35.09 44.98 11.53
CA VAL A 625 35.34 45.78 12.73
C VAL A 625 36.46 46.80 12.51
N ALA A 626 37.56 46.42 11.86
CA ALA A 626 38.66 47.32 11.52
C ALA A 626 38.28 48.42 10.52
N ARG A 627 37.33 48.14 9.61
CA ARG A 627 36.82 49.13 8.66
C ARG A 627 35.78 50.07 9.30
N ALA A 628 34.97 49.54 10.22
CA ALA A 628 34.05 50.35 11.02
C ALA A 628 34.80 51.35 11.92
N SER A 629 35.98 50.97 12.44
CA SER A 629 36.81 51.86 13.27
C SER A 629 37.63 52.89 12.47
N ARG A 630 37.92 52.67 11.18
CA ARG A 630 38.63 53.65 10.30
C ARG A 630 37.73 54.63 9.52
N GLY A 631 36.41 54.43 9.50
CA GLY A 631 35.46 55.21 8.67
C GLY A 631 35.07 56.61 9.19
N GLY A 632 35.76 57.14 10.20
CA GLY A 632 35.43 58.42 10.85
C GLY A 632 36.10 59.66 10.26
N ALA A 633 36.07 59.88 8.94
CA ALA A 633 36.34 61.19 8.32
C ALA A 633 36.04 61.21 6.81
N GLY A 634 34.98 61.92 6.42
CA GLY A 634 34.87 62.61 5.12
C GLY A 634 34.62 61.81 3.83
N GLY A 635 33.44 62.03 3.23
CA GLY A 635 33.29 62.25 1.78
C GLY A 635 33.34 61.06 0.80
N ALA A 636 32.22 60.84 0.11
CA ALA A 636 32.12 60.20 -1.22
C ALA A 636 32.56 58.72 -1.35
N GLY A 637 31.66 57.79 -0.99
CA GLY A 637 31.80 56.37 -1.35
C GLY A 637 30.59 55.47 -1.08
N GLY A 638 29.43 56.05 -0.76
CA GLY A 638 28.30 55.33 -0.13
C GLY A 638 27.41 54.46 -1.03
N ASN A 639 27.80 54.18 -2.29
CA ASN A 639 26.94 53.52 -3.26
C ASN A 639 27.37 52.12 -3.71
N MET A 640 28.53 51.59 -3.27
CA MET A 640 29.01 50.27 -3.73
C MET A 640 28.67 49.10 -2.81
N GLY A 641 28.35 49.34 -1.52
CA GLY A 641 27.99 48.26 -0.58
C GLY A 641 26.60 47.67 -0.85
N ARG A 642 25.65 48.50 -1.28
CA ARG A 642 24.24 48.12 -1.54
C ARG A 642 24.02 47.44 -2.89
N ASP A 643 24.83 47.73 -3.91
CA ASP A 643 24.73 47.08 -5.23
C ASP A 643 25.31 45.64 -5.24
N LEU A 644 26.18 45.30 -4.28
CA LEU A 644 26.73 43.96 -4.11
C LEU A 644 25.78 43.01 -3.38
N GLU A 645 24.96 43.55 -2.48
CA GLU A 645 23.94 42.83 -1.71
C GLU A 645 22.80 42.38 -2.64
N ASN A 646 22.31 43.28 -3.50
CA ASN A 646 21.26 42.98 -4.48
C ASN A 646 21.67 41.98 -5.58
N LEU A 647 22.96 41.87 -5.93
CA LEU A 647 23.45 40.91 -6.92
C LEU A 647 23.75 39.53 -6.31
N PHE A 648 24.20 39.47 -5.05
CA PHE A 648 24.33 38.22 -4.29
C PHE A 648 22.95 37.60 -4.05
N ASP A 649 21.94 38.41 -3.72
CA ASP A 649 20.56 37.97 -3.57
C ASP A 649 19.98 37.39 -4.86
N LEU A 650 20.25 38.00 -6.02
CA LEU A 650 19.66 37.56 -7.29
C LEU A 650 20.14 36.16 -7.75
N GLU A 651 21.42 35.83 -7.54
CA GLU A 651 21.99 34.50 -7.83
C GLU A 651 21.60 33.47 -6.76
N LEU A 652 21.49 33.87 -5.49
CA LEU A 652 21.06 32.99 -4.41
C LEU A 652 19.55 32.67 -4.45
N ASP A 653 18.69 33.62 -4.86
CA ASP A 653 17.24 33.42 -4.97
C ASP A 653 16.83 32.57 -6.18
N THR A 654 17.57 32.69 -7.29
CA THR A 654 17.29 31.88 -8.49
C THR A 654 17.61 30.39 -8.28
N GLU A 655 18.58 30.09 -7.41
CA GLU A 655 18.88 28.73 -6.97
C GLU A 655 17.99 28.30 -5.79
N LYS A 656 17.75 29.14 -4.77
CA LYS A 656 16.82 28.85 -3.64
C LYS A 656 15.43 28.40 -4.09
N ASN A 657 14.89 29.02 -5.16
CA ASN A 657 13.56 28.70 -5.67
C ASN A 657 13.42 27.27 -6.20
N GLN A 658 14.53 26.60 -6.57
CA GLN A 658 14.52 25.21 -7.02
C GLN A 658 14.66 24.19 -5.87
N TYR A 659 15.20 24.62 -4.72
CA TYR A 659 15.43 23.75 -3.56
C TYR A 659 14.25 23.75 -2.57
N GLU A 660 13.52 24.85 -2.40
CA GLU A 660 12.31 24.86 -1.55
C GLU A 660 11.12 24.09 -2.16
N THR A 661 11.09 23.94 -3.48
CA THR A 661 10.02 23.22 -4.19
C THR A 661 10.01 21.72 -3.89
N GLY A 662 11.13 21.14 -3.46
CA GLY A 662 11.22 19.73 -3.01
C GLY A 662 10.79 19.50 -1.57
N GLN A 663 11.12 20.43 -0.65
CA GLN A 663 10.85 20.25 0.79
C GLN A 663 9.40 20.60 1.19
N ARG A 664 8.69 21.45 0.43
CA ARG A 664 7.32 21.90 0.74
C ARG A 664 6.23 20.83 0.55
N ALA A 665 6.56 19.66 0.00
CA ALA A 665 5.61 18.54 -0.12
C ALA A 665 5.49 17.67 1.14
N ALA A 666 6.35 17.86 2.16
CA ALA A 666 6.46 16.91 3.29
C ALA A 666 5.91 17.39 4.65
N SER A 667 5.49 18.66 4.81
CA SER A 667 5.00 19.16 6.11
C SER A 667 3.83 20.14 5.97
N GLY A 668 2.66 19.64 5.59
CA GLY A 668 1.41 20.41 5.65
C GLY A 668 0.77 20.32 7.04
N GLY A 669 0.56 21.46 7.71
CA GLY A 669 -0.50 21.58 8.73
C GLY A 669 -0.33 22.57 9.90
N ALA A 670 0.89 22.80 10.41
CA ALA A 670 1.04 23.30 11.80
C ALA A 670 1.69 24.71 12.00
N GLU A 671 1.93 25.48 10.93
CA GLU A 671 2.67 26.75 11.01
C GLU A 671 1.86 27.95 11.61
N PRO A 672 0.61 28.24 11.20
CA PRO A 672 -0.06 29.49 11.58
C PRO A 672 -0.42 29.61 13.07
N SER A 673 -0.66 28.48 13.75
CA SER A 673 -1.05 28.44 15.17
C SER A 673 0.12 28.73 16.11
N ARG A 674 1.33 28.26 15.77
CA ARG A 674 2.54 28.51 16.56
C ARG A 674 2.97 29.97 16.51
N GLU A 675 2.84 30.61 15.35
CA GLU A 675 3.17 32.02 15.18
C GLU A 675 2.23 32.95 15.97
N LEU A 676 0.94 32.61 16.06
CA LEU A 676 -0.04 33.34 16.88
C LEU A 676 0.28 33.22 18.39
N ASP A 677 0.80 32.07 18.82
CA ASP A 677 1.18 31.81 20.21
C ASP A 677 2.40 32.61 20.67
N GLU A 678 3.42 32.67 19.83
CA GLU A 678 4.59 33.52 20.06
C GLU A 678 4.20 35.00 20.12
N ALA A 679 3.30 35.43 19.24
CA ALA A 679 2.79 36.80 19.24
C ALA A 679 2.04 37.12 20.55
N LEU A 680 1.19 36.20 21.03
CA LEU A 680 0.47 36.33 22.31
C LEU A 680 1.40 36.41 23.53
N GLN A 681 2.46 35.60 23.56
CA GLN A 681 3.44 35.62 24.64
C GLN A 681 4.19 36.96 24.68
N ARG A 682 4.67 37.42 23.51
CA ARG A 682 5.36 38.72 23.39
C ARG A 682 4.45 39.89 23.78
N LEU A 683 3.17 39.83 23.43
CA LEU A 683 2.20 40.87 23.79
C LEU A 683 1.99 40.96 25.31
N ARG A 684 1.87 39.82 25.99
CA ARG A 684 1.76 39.77 27.47
C ARG A 684 3.01 40.29 28.16
N GLU A 685 4.18 39.97 27.62
CA GLU A 685 5.44 40.46 28.13
C GLU A 685 5.58 41.98 27.97
N LEU A 686 5.19 42.51 26.81
CA LEU A 686 5.13 43.95 26.56
C LEU A 686 4.16 44.67 27.50
N ALA A 687 2.96 44.14 27.69
CA ALA A 687 1.97 44.72 28.60
C ALA A 687 2.49 44.76 30.05
N ARG A 688 3.15 43.69 30.52
CA ARG A 688 3.77 43.64 31.85
C ARG A 688 4.90 44.65 32.01
N ARG A 689 5.84 44.71 31.06
CA ARG A 689 6.97 45.66 31.09
C ARG A 689 6.49 47.11 31.07
N GLN A 690 5.46 47.41 30.26
CA GLN A 690 4.86 48.74 30.23
C GLN A 690 4.16 49.11 31.54
N GLN A 691 3.47 48.15 32.17
CA GLN A 691 2.83 48.35 33.47
C GLN A 691 3.85 48.60 34.60
N GLU A 692 4.97 47.88 34.58
CA GLU A 692 6.08 48.06 35.53
C GLU A 692 6.73 49.44 35.39
N LEU A 693 6.97 49.90 34.17
CA LEU A 693 7.50 51.24 33.90
C LEU A 693 6.53 52.36 34.30
N ALA A 694 5.23 52.18 34.04
CA ALA A 694 4.21 53.14 34.47
C ALA A 694 4.08 53.26 36.01
N ARG A 695 4.51 52.22 36.77
CA ARG A 695 4.61 52.26 38.23
C ARG A 695 5.88 52.95 38.71
N GLN A 696 7.00 52.79 37.98
CA GLN A 696 8.30 53.38 38.33
C GLN A 696 8.41 54.88 38.01
N GLN A 697 7.62 55.41 37.07
CA GLN A 697 7.56 56.85 36.69
C GLN A 697 7.22 57.83 37.84
N ARG A 698 6.83 57.34 39.02
CA ARG A 698 6.63 58.18 40.22
C ARG A 698 7.95 58.66 40.86
N ARG A 699 9.11 58.13 40.46
CA ARG A 699 10.44 58.59 40.89
C ARG A 699 11.27 58.95 39.65
N GLU A 700 12.05 60.02 39.76
CA GLU A 700 12.74 60.81 38.71
C GLU A 700 13.07 60.09 37.37
N GLN A 701 12.81 60.80 36.26
CA GLN A 701 13.04 60.31 34.89
C GLN A 701 14.54 60.32 34.51
N SER A 702 15.17 59.14 34.44
CA SER A 702 16.50 58.97 33.84
C SER A 702 16.43 58.82 32.31
N PHE A 703 17.53 59.11 31.60
CA PHE A 703 17.67 58.88 30.15
C PHE A 703 17.40 57.41 29.76
N GLU A 704 17.80 56.50 30.64
CA GLU A 704 17.61 55.06 30.51
C GLU A 704 16.12 54.68 30.44
N GLN A 705 15.24 55.34 31.21
CA GLN A 705 13.79 55.10 31.16
C GLN A 705 13.15 55.58 29.84
N ARG A 706 13.64 56.68 29.25
CA ARG A 706 13.16 57.14 27.94
C ARG A 706 13.58 56.18 26.83
N TRP A 707 14.81 55.67 26.91
CA TRP A 707 15.31 54.65 25.99
C TRP A 707 14.52 53.33 26.11
N GLN A 708 14.22 52.88 27.33
CA GLN A 708 13.39 51.69 27.56
C GLN A 708 11.95 51.85 27.02
N GLN A 709 11.34 53.03 27.15
CA GLN A 709 10.03 53.34 26.56
C GLN A 709 10.07 53.33 25.02
N GLU A 710 11.13 53.86 24.42
CA GLU A 710 11.27 53.87 22.96
C GLU A 710 11.54 52.46 22.39
N MET A 711 12.31 51.64 23.12
CA MET A 711 12.51 50.22 22.78
C MET A 711 11.19 49.43 22.83
N LEU A 712 10.40 49.62 23.89
CA LEU A 712 9.08 48.99 24.01
C LEU A 712 8.12 49.42 22.91
N ARG A 713 8.15 50.70 22.50
CA ARG A 713 7.36 51.19 21.35
C ARG A 713 7.74 50.46 20.07
N ARG A 714 9.04 50.35 19.77
CA ARG A 714 9.54 49.66 18.57
C ARG A 714 9.19 48.17 18.58
N GLU A 715 9.22 47.55 19.76
CA GLU A 715 8.85 46.15 19.94
C GLU A 715 7.34 45.93 19.73
N ALA A 716 6.50 46.86 20.21
CA ALA A 716 5.05 46.86 19.95
C ALA A 716 4.73 47.10 18.46
N GLU A 717 5.42 48.01 17.77
CA GLU A 717 5.27 48.25 16.32
C GLU A 717 5.67 47.02 15.48
N ARG A 718 6.73 46.30 15.88
CA ARG A 718 7.14 45.03 15.23
C ARG A 718 6.10 43.94 15.43
N LEU A 719 5.54 43.86 16.63
CA LEU A 719 4.50 42.89 16.94
C LEU A 719 3.22 43.17 16.17
N GLU A 720 2.85 44.44 16.01
CA GLU A 720 1.72 44.88 15.18
C GLU A 720 1.87 44.39 13.73
N ARG A 721 3.02 44.65 13.10
CA ARG A 721 3.29 44.22 11.71
C ARG A 721 3.19 42.71 11.55
N ARG A 722 3.71 41.95 12.52
CA ARG A 722 3.68 40.49 12.46
C ARG A 722 2.27 39.92 12.60
N ILE A 723 1.44 40.50 13.47
CA ILE A 723 0.02 40.11 13.59
C ILE A 723 -0.77 40.52 12.33
N GLU A 724 -0.40 41.62 11.68
CA GLU A 724 -0.99 42.05 10.40
C GLU A 724 -0.62 41.11 9.24
N GLU A 725 0.63 40.64 9.17
CA GLU A 725 1.08 39.61 8.21
C GLU A 725 0.33 38.30 8.40
N LEU A 726 0.18 37.84 9.65
CA LEU A 726 -0.63 36.69 10.02
C LEU A 726 -2.09 36.85 9.57
N ALA A 727 -2.68 38.02 9.82
CA ALA A 727 -4.05 38.32 9.40
C ALA A 727 -4.23 38.28 7.87
N ARG A 728 -3.23 38.79 7.11
CA ARG A 728 -3.24 38.73 5.64
C ARG A 728 -3.06 37.30 5.13
N GLY A 729 -2.16 36.52 5.74
CA GLY A 729 -1.95 35.11 5.42
C GLY A 729 -3.23 34.29 5.57
N LEU A 730 -3.93 34.44 6.71
CA LEU A 730 -5.22 33.81 6.99
C LEU A 730 -6.32 34.19 5.97
N SER A 731 -6.33 35.43 5.47
CA SER A 731 -7.30 35.86 4.45
C SER A 731 -7.03 35.30 3.04
N SER A 732 -5.77 35.03 2.70
CA SER A 732 -5.37 34.56 1.37
C SER A 732 -5.73 33.09 1.13
N GLN A 733 -5.82 32.28 2.18
CA GLN A 733 -6.09 30.85 2.10
C GLN A 733 -7.57 30.52 1.84
N GLN A 734 -8.49 31.48 2.06
CA GLN A 734 -9.94 31.28 1.89
C GLN A 734 -10.47 31.72 0.52
N GLY A 735 -9.66 32.38 -0.31
CA GLY A 735 -10.05 32.91 -1.63
C GLY A 735 -9.90 31.96 -2.82
N GLY A 736 -9.35 30.75 -2.65
CA GLY A 736 -8.91 29.89 -3.75
C GLY A 736 -9.95 28.92 -4.34
N SER A 737 -11.21 28.91 -3.88
CA SER A 737 -12.21 27.89 -4.28
C SER A 737 -13.56 28.50 -4.64
N ALA A 738 -13.60 29.39 -5.64
CA ALA A 738 -14.87 29.88 -6.20
C ALA A 738 -14.71 30.34 -7.66
N SER A 739 -14.41 29.41 -8.56
CA SER A 739 -14.74 29.60 -9.98
C SER A 739 -15.28 28.29 -10.55
N SER A 740 -16.60 28.21 -10.55
CA SER A 740 -17.51 27.38 -11.37
C SER A 740 -18.58 26.69 -10.52
N ARG A 741 -19.76 27.32 -10.48
CA ARG A 741 -21.12 26.74 -10.49
C ARG A 741 -22.10 27.74 -9.87
N GLN A 742 -22.79 28.43 -10.76
CA GLN A 742 -23.99 29.20 -10.48
C GLN A 742 -25.19 28.27 -10.65
N ALA A 743 -25.96 28.03 -9.58
CA ALA A 743 -27.43 27.95 -9.56
C ALA A 743 -27.94 27.23 -8.29
N GLU A 744 -28.87 27.90 -7.62
CA GLU A 744 -29.88 27.40 -6.65
C GLU A 744 -29.41 26.71 -5.35
N GLY A 745 -29.75 27.35 -4.23
CA GLY A 745 -29.65 26.75 -2.90
C GLY A 745 -29.51 27.75 -1.76
N ARG A 746 -30.47 28.67 -1.62
CA ARG A 746 -30.49 29.65 -0.51
C ARG A 746 -31.16 29.01 0.70
N ARG A 747 -30.39 28.54 1.69
CA ARG A 747 -30.68 28.56 3.15
C ARG A 747 -29.67 27.69 3.93
N SER A 748 -29.24 28.22 5.07
CA SER A 748 -28.40 27.61 6.13
C SER A 748 -26.88 27.57 5.93
N SER A 749 -26.20 28.66 6.32
CA SER A 749 -24.86 28.61 6.94
C SER A 749 -24.53 29.93 7.64
N GLN A 750 -25.23 30.24 8.73
CA GLN A 750 -24.80 31.23 9.72
C GLN A 750 -23.87 30.50 10.70
N GLY A 751 -22.55 30.61 10.51
CA GLY A 751 -21.60 29.97 11.45
C GLY A 751 -20.12 30.31 11.23
N ALA A 752 -19.73 30.76 10.04
CA ALA A 752 -18.32 30.85 9.65
C ALA A 752 -17.70 32.27 9.64
N ALA A 753 -18.26 33.26 10.36
CA ALA A 753 -17.82 34.67 10.26
C ALA A 753 -17.35 35.32 11.59
N GLY A 754 -16.99 34.53 12.61
CA GLY A 754 -16.76 35.06 13.97
C GLY A 754 -15.32 35.45 14.37
N GLY A 755 -14.29 35.01 13.64
CA GLY A 755 -12.88 35.22 14.05
C GLY A 755 -12.28 36.54 13.56
N GLU A 756 -12.61 36.93 12.33
CA GLU A 756 -12.09 38.12 11.66
C GLU A 756 -12.39 39.46 12.37
N PRO A 757 -13.60 39.73 12.91
CA PRO A 757 -13.88 41.01 13.55
C PRO A 757 -13.13 41.19 14.87
N ARG A 758 -12.87 40.11 15.62
CA ARG A 758 -12.12 40.15 16.88
C ARG A 758 -10.62 40.32 16.67
N LEU A 759 -10.07 39.74 15.59
CA LEU A 759 -8.66 39.92 15.24
C LEU A 759 -8.41 41.37 14.80
N ARG A 760 -9.33 41.94 14.01
CA ARG A 760 -9.31 43.36 13.65
C ARG A 760 -9.45 44.28 14.86
N GLN A 761 -10.32 43.95 15.81
CA GLN A 761 -10.44 44.69 17.09
C GLN A 761 -9.15 44.61 17.92
N ALA A 762 -8.50 43.45 18.00
CA ALA A 762 -7.22 43.34 18.72
C ALA A 762 -6.10 44.16 18.06
N LEU A 763 -6.03 44.15 16.73
CA LEU A 763 -5.12 45.02 15.97
C LEU A 763 -5.42 46.51 16.17
N GLU A 764 -6.70 46.87 16.28
CA GLU A 764 -7.11 48.25 16.56
C GLU A 764 -6.71 48.69 17.98
N GLN A 765 -6.86 47.82 18.98
CA GLN A 765 -6.40 48.08 20.36
C GLN A 765 -4.87 48.21 20.43
N LEU A 766 -4.13 47.37 19.69
CA LEU A 766 -2.68 47.48 19.57
C LEU A 766 -2.24 48.79 18.92
N ARG A 767 -2.90 49.21 17.84
CA ARG A 767 -2.66 50.50 17.16
C ARG A 767 -2.95 51.70 18.04
N GLN A 768 -4.03 51.64 18.83
CA GLN A 768 -4.36 52.68 19.80
C GLN A 768 -3.30 52.73 20.92
N ALA A 769 -2.82 51.58 21.40
CA ALA A 769 -1.76 51.53 22.40
C ALA A 769 -0.42 52.09 21.87
N THR A 770 -0.02 51.76 20.64
CA THR A 770 1.22 52.29 20.03
C THR A 770 1.16 53.80 19.82
N GLU A 771 0.00 54.32 19.43
CA GLU A 771 -0.25 55.75 19.29
C GLU A 771 -0.27 56.48 20.66
N GLU A 772 -0.84 55.87 21.71
CA GLU A 772 -0.79 56.41 23.08
C GLU A 772 0.63 56.40 23.66
N MET A 773 1.43 55.35 23.40
CA MET A 773 2.86 55.33 23.76
C MET A 773 3.65 56.40 23.02
N ARG A 774 3.32 56.65 21.74
CA ARG A 774 3.93 57.71 20.94
C ARG A 774 3.62 59.10 21.52
N ARG A 775 2.38 59.31 21.96
CA ARG A 775 1.93 60.56 22.60
C ARG A 775 2.54 60.78 23.99
N ALA A 776 2.68 59.72 24.77
CA ALA A 776 3.35 59.77 26.07
C ALA A 776 4.85 60.10 25.94
N SER A 777 5.48 59.73 24.81
CA SER A 777 6.88 59.99 24.51
C SER A 777 7.17 61.35 23.85
N ALA A 778 6.13 62.10 23.45
CA ALA A 778 6.30 63.38 22.75
C ALA A 778 6.84 64.47 23.68
N SER A 779 7.94 65.11 23.29
CA SER A 779 8.60 66.17 24.05
C SER A 779 7.71 67.41 24.16
N GLY A 780 7.29 67.77 25.39
CA GLY A 780 6.59 69.04 25.68
C GLY A 780 5.32 68.96 26.54
N ARG A 781 4.94 67.79 27.07
CA ARG A 781 3.70 67.61 27.87
C ARG A 781 3.92 67.51 29.38
N SER A 782 2.87 67.77 30.14
CA SER A 782 2.90 67.72 31.60
C SER A 782 3.10 66.28 32.11
N ARG A 783 3.80 66.14 33.24
CA ARG A 783 4.19 64.83 33.82
C ARG A 783 2.99 63.94 34.17
N GLU A 784 1.87 64.55 34.55
CA GLU A 784 0.63 63.83 34.87
C GLU A 784 -0.04 63.26 33.62
N GLU A 785 -0.08 64.01 32.51
CA GLU A 785 -0.65 63.56 31.24
C GLU A 785 0.14 62.40 30.62
N ALA A 786 1.47 62.48 30.59
CA ALA A 786 2.31 61.40 30.05
C ALA A 786 2.20 60.09 30.86
N SER A 787 2.03 60.21 32.18
CA SER A 787 1.82 59.04 33.06
C SER A 787 0.42 58.42 32.88
N ALA A 788 -0.59 59.23 32.63
CA ALA A 788 -1.96 58.78 32.36
C ALA A 788 -2.05 58.09 30.99
N GLU A 789 -1.38 58.64 29.96
CA GLU A 789 -1.29 58.03 28.62
C GLU A 789 -0.52 56.70 28.64
N SER A 790 0.56 56.60 29.41
CA SER A 790 1.33 55.35 29.57
C SER A 790 0.52 54.22 30.23
N ARG A 791 -0.38 54.56 31.16
CA ARG A 791 -1.28 53.60 31.82
C ARG A 791 -2.38 53.13 30.89
N ARG A 792 -2.99 54.05 30.13
CA ARG A 792 -3.98 53.71 29.10
C ARG A 792 -3.38 52.79 28.04
N ALA A 793 -2.14 53.05 27.61
CA ALA A 793 -1.45 52.16 26.68
C ALA A 793 -1.24 50.74 27.26
N ALA A 794 -0.90 50.63 28.54
CA ALA A 794 -0.76 49.33 29.20
C ALA A 794 -2.09 48.57 29.27
N GLU A 795 -3.18 49.28 29.60
CA GLU A 795 -4.55 48.73 29.62
C GLU A 795 -4.97 48.24 28.23
N ARG A 796 -4.69 49.01 27.16
CA ARG A 796 -4.99 48.66 25.77
C ARG A 796 -4.20 47.46 25.25
N LEU A 797 -2.91 47.36 25.60
CA LEU A 797 -2.11 46.17 25.31
C LEU A 797 -2.68 44.93 26.04
N GLN A 798 -3.12 45.10 27.28
CA GLN A 798 -3.74 44.02 28.03
C GLN A 798 -5.07 43.58 27.41
N GLU A 799 -5.93 44.52 27.01
CA GLU A 799 -7.18 44.24 26.28
C GLU A 799 -6.92 43.53 24.94
N ALA A 800 -5.92 43.95 24.17
CA ALA A 800 -5.51 43.25 22.95
C ALA A 800 -5.05 41.80 23.22
N SER A 801 -4.30 41.60 24.31
CA SER A 801 -3.88 40.27 24.76
C SER A 801 -5.07 39.39 25.11
N GLU A 802 -6.09 39.97 25.75
CA GLU A 802 -7.29 39.28 26.17
C GLU A 802 -8.17 38.91 24.97
N LEU A 803 -8.32 39.81 23.99
CA LEU A 803 -9.03 39.58 22.73
C LEU A 803 -8.39 38.46 21.90
N LEU A 804 -7.06 38.47 21.73
CA LEU A 804 -6.31 37.42 21.03
C LEU A 804 -6.35 36.09 21.80
N SER A 805 -6.29 36.14 23.14
CA SER A 805 -6.46 34.92 23.96
C SER A 805 -7.88 34.37 23.88
N GLY A 806 -8.87 35.22 23.65
CA GLY A 806 -10.26 34.86 23.42
C GLY A 806 -10.44 34.15 22.08
N LEU A 807 -9.75 34.62 21.04
CA LEU A 807 -9.69 33.95 19.73
C LEU A 807 -9.08 32.55 19.84
N ARG A 808 -7.94 32.42 20.52
CA ARG A 808 -7.30 31.12 20.77
C ARG A 808 -8.19 30.16 21.54
N ARG A 809 -8.91 30.63 22.57
CA ARG A 809 -9.89 29.82 23.32
C ARG A 809 -11.08 29.40 22.45
N GLN A 810 -11.51 30.24 21.53
CA GLN A 810 -12.59 29.94 20.60
C GLN A 810 -12.16 28.92 19.53
N GLU A 811 -10.92 29.03 19.05
CA GLU A 811 -10.33 28.09 18.09
C GLU A 811 -10.10 26.72 18.71
N ALA A 812 -9.54 26.68 19.93
CA ALA A 812 -9.47 25.46 20.73
C ALA A 812 -10.86 24.87 21.02
N GLY A 813 -11.86 25.71 21.26
CA GLY A 813 -13.26 25.30 21.42
C GLY A 813 -13.88 24.74 20.13
N ARG A 814 -13.51 25.25 18.96
CA ARG A 814 -13.91 24.71 17.65
C ARG A 814 -13.22 23.39 17.36
N GLN A 815 -11.92 23.28 17.60
CA GLN A 815 -11.17 22.04 17.44
C GLN A 815 -11.72 20.94 18.35
N LEU A 816 -12.07 21.26 19.61
CA LEU A 816 -12.79 20.37 20.52
C LEU A 816 -14.20 20.04 20.00
N GLY A 817 -14.89 21.01 19.40
CA GLY A 817 -16.18 20.81 18.73
C GLY A 817 -16.10 19.86 17.55
N ASP A 818 -15.06 19.98 16.72
CA ASP A 818 -14.81 19.13 15.56
C ASP A 818 -14.40 17.71 15.98
N ILE A 819 -13.55 17.57 17.00
CA ILE A 819 -13.21 16.28 17.61
C ILE A 819 -14.47 15.62 18.16
N ARG A 820 -15.30 16.37 18.88
CA ARG A 820 -16.57 15.90 19.41
C ARG A 820 -17.52 15.48 18.29
N GLU A 821 -17.67 16.30 17.26
CA GLU A 821 -18.58 16.02 16.14
C GLU A 821 -18.09 14.80 15.34
N ARG A 822 -16.79 14.67 15.09
CA ARG A 822 -16.20 13.46 14.46
C ARG A 822 -16.37 12.23 15.34
N ALA A 823 -16.17 12.34 16.65
CA ALA A 823 -16.40 11.25 17.59
C ALA A 823 -17.88 10.85 17.66
N GLU A 824 -18.80 11.82 17.64
CA GLU A 824 -20.25 11.59 17.60
C GLU A 824 -20.68 10.96 16.28
N ARG A 825 -20.16 11.43 15.14
CA ARG A 825 -20.38 10.82 13.82
C ARG A 825 -19.83 9.40 13.75
N LEU A 826 -18.60 9.18 14.21
CA LEU A 826 -17.99 7.85 14.23
C LEU A 826 -18.73 6.91 15.18
N SER A 827 -19.20 7.41 16.33
CA SER A 827 -20.06 6.64 17.23
C SER A 827 -21.41 6.34 16.61
N ALA A 828 -22.00 7.27 15.84
CA ALA A 828 -23.27 7.07 15.16
C ALA A 828 -23.12 6.05 14.03
N GLN A 829 -22.08 6.18 13.19
CA GLN A 829 -21.71 5.20 12.17
C GLN A 829 -21.46 3.83 12.77
N GLN A 830 -20.78 3.75 13.92
CA GLN A 830 -20.54 2.49 14.59
C GLN A 830 -21.83 1.84 15.14
N ARG A 831 -22.82 2.64 15.57
CA ARG A 831 -24.15 2.14 15.98
C ARG A 831 -24.97 1.70 14.78
N GLU A 832 -24.99 2.51 13.72
CA GLU A 832 -25.68 2.17 12.47
C GLU A 832 -25.09 0.91 11.84
N PHE A 833 -23.77 0.80 11.82
CA PHE A 833 -23.05 -0.40 11.40
C PHE A 833 -23.41 -1.62 12.26
N ALA A 834 -23.46 -1.46 13.59
CA ALA A 834 -23.88 -2.53 14.49
C ALA A 834 -25.34 -2.94 14.26
N ASP A 835 -26.23 -2.00 13.96
CA ASP A 835 -27.64 -2.25 13.64
C ASP A 835 -27.80 -2.88 12.24
N GLN A 836 -26.96 -2.51 11.27
CA GLN A 836 -26.89 -3.14 9.95
C GLN A 836 -26.37 -4.58 10.07
N LEU A 837 -25.30 -4.81 10.83
CA LEU A 837 -24.82 -6.16 11.14
C LEU A 837 -25.91 -6.95 11.85
N LYS A 838 -26.48 -6.39 12.92
CA LYS A 838 -27.53 -7.04 13.68
C LYS A 838 -28.75 -7.32 12.82
N SER A 839 -29.20 -6.43 11.94
CA SER A 839 -30.34 -6.68 11.06
C SER A 839 -30.03 -7.72 9.98
N LEU A 840 -28.82 -7.72 9.42
CA LEU A 840 -28.37 -8.75 8.46
C LEU A 840 -28.38 -10.15 9.09
N TYR A 841 -27.94 -10.25 10.34
CA TYR A 841 -27.90 -11.52 11.07
C TYR A 841 -29.21 -11.84 11.83
N ALA A 842 -30.02 -10.85 12.22
CA ALA A 842 -31.28 -11.01 12.96
C ALA A 842 -32.51 -11.20 12.05
N ASN A 843 -32.57 -10.61 10.85
CA ASN A 843 -33.64 -10.95 9.88
C ASN A 843 -33.58 -12.43 9.49
N HIS A 844 -32.42 -13.07 9.56
CA HIS A 844 -32.32 -14.52 9.39
C HIS A 844 -32.83 -15.33 10.59
N GLN A 845 -32.83 -14.75 11.79
CA GLN A 845 -33.34 -15.39 13.01
C GLN A 845 -34.87 -15.28 13.12
N ALA A 846 -35.48 -14.21 12.57
CA ALA A 846 -36.94 -14.03 12.57
C ALA A 846 -37.69 -14.81 11.48
N LEU A 847 -37.01 -15.21 10.39
CA LEU A 847 -37.58 -16.04 9.32
C LEU A 847 -37.55 -17.55 9.61
N THR A 848 -36.88 -17.98 10.68
CA THR A 848 -36.80 -19.38 11.11
C THR A 848 -37.17 -19.50 12.58
N GLY A 849 -38.48 -19.61 12.86
CA GLY A 849 -39.04 -19.69 14.21
C GLY A 849 -38.74 -20.97 15.00
N GLN A 850 -37.49 -21.47 15.00
CA GLN A 850 -37.04 -22.58 15.82
C GLN A 850 -35.54 -22.47 16.15
N PRO A 851 -35.13 -22.61 17.43
CA PRO A 851 -33.74 -22.48 17.84
C PRO A 851 -32.95 -23.71 17.36
N SER A 852 -32.21 -23.55 16.26
CA SER A 852 -31.35 -24.59 15.68
C SER A 852 -29.89 -24.17 15.80
N GLN A 853 -29.12 -24.92 16.59
CA GLN A 853 -27.67 -24.73 16.74
C GLN A 853 -26.96 -25.00 15.40
N GLY A 854 -26.13 -24.06 14.95
CA GLY A 854 -25.07 -24.31 13.96
C GLY A 854 -25.27 -23.84 12.51
N ARG A 855 -26.32 -23.08 12.18
CA ARG A 855 -26.52 -22.51 10.83
C ARG A 855 -26.26 -21.01 10.83
N GLN A 856 -25.14 -20.57 10.25
CA GLN A 856 -24.90 -19.14 10.02
C GLN A 856 -25.75 -18.65 8.84
N PRO A 857 -26.31 -17.42 8.91
CA PRO A 857 -27.05 -16.80 7.82
C PRO A 857 -26.29 -16.78 6.49
N ALA A 858 -26.97 -17.07 5.38
CA ALA A 858 -26.41 -16.88 4.04
C ALA A 858 -26.48 -15.39 3.69
N VAL A 859 -25.48 -14.61 4.12
CA VAL A 859 -25.36 -13.18 3.84
C VAL A 859 -24.68 -13.00 2.46
N ASP A 860 -25.21 -12.10 1.63
CA ASP A 860 -24.66 -11.79 0.29
C ASP A 860 -23.18 -11.36 0.40
N PRO A 861 -22.22 -12.05 -0.26
CA PRO A 861 -20.79 -11.72 -0.20
C PRO A 861 -20.47 -10.28 -0.59
N ARG A 862 -21.26 -9.66 -1.47
CA ARG A 862 -21.08 -8.25 -1.86
C ARG A 862 -21.50 -7.27 -0.76
N GLN A 863 -22.43 -7.66 0.11
CA GLN A 863 -22.80 -6.86 1.28
C GLN A 863 -21.77 -7.01 2.39
N VAL A 864 -21.28 -8.22 2.62
CA VAL A 864 -20.18 -8.51 3.57
C VAL A 864 -18.90 -7.75 3.21
N ALA A 865 -18.51 -7.75 1.93
CA ALA A 865 -17.34 -7.00 1.46
C ALA A 865 -17.49 -5.48 1.65
N ARG A 866 -18.70 -4.93 1.48
CA ARG A 866 -18.99 -3.51 1.72
C ARG A 866 -18.87 -3.15 3.19
N LEU A 867 -19.43 -3.98 4.08
CA LEU A 867 -19.32 -3.78 5.53
C LEU A 867 -17.87 -3.90 6.02
N ALA A 868 -17.09 -4.82 5.46
CA ALA A 868 -15.67 -4.92 5.77
C ALA A 868 -14.91 -3.64 5.37
N GLU A 869 -15.20 -3.08 4.20
CA GLU A 869 -14.55 -1.84 3.76
C GLU A 869 -15.01 -0.63 4.58
N GLU A 870 -16.31 -0.53 4.89
CA GLU A 870 -16.86 0.50 5.78
C GLU A 870 -16.24 0.44 7.19
N LYS A 871 -16.01 -0.77 7.70
CA LYS A 871 -15.32 -0.97 8.98
C LYS A 871 -13.87 -0.55 8.95
N LYS A 872 -13.19 -0.78 7.83
CA LYS A 872 -11.81 -0.33 7.61
C LYS A 872 -11.73 1.20 7.51
N GLU A 873 -12.67 1.83 6.81
CA GLU A 873 -12.78 3.30 6.75
C GLU A 873 -13.02 3.90 8.14
N MET A 874 -13.90 3.31 8.96
CA MET A 874 -14.09 3.71 10.36
C MET A 874 -12.79 3.59 11.18
N ALA A 875 -11.98 2.55 10.96
CA ALA A 875 -10.69 2.39 11.63
C ALA A 875 -9.69 3.49 11.23
N GLU A 876 -9.65 3.88 9.95
CA GLU A 876 -8.81 4.99 9.47
C GLU A 876 -9.30 6.35 9.98
N GLN A 877 -10.61 6.55 10.12
CA GLN A 877 -11.20 7.75 10.73
C GLN A 877 -10.86 7.82 12.22
N LEU A 878 -10.87 6.69 12.94
CA LEU A 878 -10.43 6.62 14.33
C LEU A 878 -8.94 6.98 14.48
N GLN A 879 -8.07 6.49 13.59
CA GLN A 879 -6.64 6.85 13.61
C GLN A 879 -6.40 8.34 13.30
N ARG A 880 -7.23 8.96 12.46
CA ARG A 880 -7.21 10.42 12.26
C ARG A 880 -7.67 11.15 13.53
N LEU A 881 -8.76 10.70 14.15
CA LEU A 881 -9.26 11.25 15.42
C LEU A 881 -8.22 11.17 16.55
N GLU A 882 -7.49 10.05 16.65
CA GLU A 882 -6.38 9.89 17.61
C GLU A 882 -5.27 10.93 17.39
N ARG A 883 -4.87 11.17 16.14
CA ARG A 883 -3.88 12.22 15.82
C ARG A 883 -4.39 13.61 16.16
N ASP A 884 -5.63 13.92 15.78
CA ASP A 884 -6.28 15.21 16.08
C ASP A 884 -6.38 15.44 17.60
N MET A 885 -6.67 14.39 18.38
CA MET A 885 -6.69 14.45 19.84
C MET A 885 -5.29 14.59 20.45
N GLN A 886 -4.26 13.93 19.91
CA GLN A 886 -2.86 14.12 20.35
C GLN A 886 -2.37 15.55 20.12
N GLU A 887 -2.79 16.17 19.02
CA GLU A 887 -2.52 17.57 18.71
C GLU A 887 -3.27 18.49 19.68
N ALA A 888 -4.58 18.30 19.84
CA ALA A 888 -5.38 19.08 20.81
C ALA A 888 -4.88 18.96 22.25
N VAL A 889 -4.39 17.79 22.70
CA VAL A 889 -3.79 17.61 24.02
C VAL A 889 -2.55 18.49 24.20
N ARG A 890 -1.71 18.62 23.17
CA ARG A 890 -0.51 19.48 23.17
C ARG A 890 -0.89 20.96 23.21
N ASP A 891 -1.89 21.36 22.43
CA ASP A 891 -2.32 22.76 22.33
C ASP A 891 -3.07 23.26 23.58
N LEU A 892 -3.85 22.36 24.20
CA LEU A 892 -4.62 22.66 25.42
C LEU A 892 -3.78 22.56 26.69
N ALA A 893 -2.60 21.93 26.66
CA ALA A 893 -1.75 21.74 27.84
C ALA A 893 -1.36 23.05 28.52
N GLY A 894 -1.18 24.14 27.75
CA GLY A 894 -0.79 25.45 28.26
C GLY A 894 -1.96 26.38 28.65
N SER A 895 -3.20 26.06 28.27
CA SER A 895 -4.35 26.99 28.42
C SER A 895 -5.55 26.39 29.18
N GLN A 896 -5.79 25.08 29.10
CA GLN A 896 -6.87 24.37 29.77
C GLN A 896 -6.40 22.99 30.25
N GLN A 897 -5.76 22.97 31.41
CA GLN A 897 -5.15 21.76 31.97
C GLN A 897 -6.17 20.63 32.23
N SER A 898 -7.41 20.97 32.60
CA SER A 898 -8.49 20.00 32.83
C SER A 898 -9.07 19.39 31.54
N ALA A 899 -9.08 20.14 30.44
CA ALA A 899 -9.51 19.61 29.14
C ALA A 899 -8.41 18.74 28.53
N SER A 900 -7.15 19.17 28.63
CA SER A 900 -5.98 18.39 28.21
C SER A 900 -5.86 17.07 28.98
N SER A 901 -6.07 17.07 30.31
CA SER A 901 -6.03 15.85 31.11
C SER A 901 -7.12 14.85 30.72
N LYS A 902 -8.36 15.33 30.52
CA LYS A 902 -9.48 14.48 30.08
C LYS A 902 -9.29 13.92 28.68
N LEU A 903 -8.76 14.71 27.74
CA LEU A 903 -8.44 14.23 26.39
C LEU A 903 -7.29 13.22 26.41
N ARG A 904 -6.29 13.42 27.26
CA ARG A 904 -5.17 12.48 27.43
C ARG A 904 -5.63 11.16 28.03
N GLU A 905 -6.53 11.21 29.01
CA GLU A 905 -7.16 10.03 29.61
C GLU A 905 -8.00 9.27 28.58
N ALA A 906 -8.85 9.98 27.81
CA ALA A 906 -9.61 9.38 26.72
C ALA A 906 -8.70 8.74 25.66
N LEU A 907 -7.59 9.39 25.31
CA LEU A 907 -6.62 8.88 24.34
C LEU A 907 -5.88 7.64 24.86
N ALA A 908 -5.47 7.66 26.13
CA ALA A 908 -4.85 6.52 26.80
C ALA A 908 -5.82 5.34 26.87
N GLU A 909 -7.10 5.58 27.17
CA GLU A 909 -8.13 4.54 27.19
C GLU A 909 -8.39 3.96 25.79
N MET A 910 -8.42 4.80 24.74
CA MET A 910 -8.55 4.35 23.35
C MET A 910 -7.37 3.48 22.91
N GLN A 911 -6.14 3.88 23.24
CA GLN A 911 -4.91 3.14 22.92
C GLN A 911 -4.81 1.84 23.72
N GLN A 912 -5.10 1.87 25.03
CA GLN A 912 -5.08 0.70 25.90
C GLN A 912 -6.13 -0.34 25.48
N ARG A 913 -7.28 0.10 24.98
CA ARG A 913 -8.31 -0.79 24.42
C ARG A 913 -8.02 -1.20 22.98
N GLU A 914 -6.94 -0.69 22.38
CA GLU A 914 -6.50 -0.96 21.01
C GLU A 914 -7.63 -0.82 19.99
N LEU A 915 -8.49 0.20 20.14
CA LEU A 915 -9.74 0.29 19.39
C LEU A 915 -9.52 0.30 17.87
N ALA A 916 -8.47 0.96 17.39
CA ALA A 916 -8.10 0.98 15.97
C ALA A 916 -7.68 -0.42 15.45
N LEU A 917 -6.93 -1.18 16.27
CA LEU A 917 -6.48 -2.52 15.92
C LEU A 917 -7.67 -3.50 15.93
N ARG A 918 -8.53 -3.42 16.94
CA ARG A 918 -9.76 -4.21 17.04
C ARG A 918 -10.70 -3.94 15.87
N MET A 919 -10.87 -2.68 15.45
CA MET A 919 -11.70 -2.36 14.28
C MET A 919 -11.11 -2.94 12.98
N LYS A 920 -9.78 -2.95 12.82
CA LYS A 920 -9.10 -3.61 11.68
C LYS A 920 -9.30 -5.13 11.70
N TYR A 921 -9.18 -5.77 12.86
CA TYR A 921 -9.45 -7.21 13.01
C TYR A 921 -10.92 -7.53 12.72
N LEU A 922 -11.87 -6.73 13.22
CA LEU A 922 -13.30 -6.91 12.94
C LEU A 922 -13.60 -6.75 11.44
N ALA A 923 -12.97 -5.80 10.75
CA ALA A 923 -13.09 -5.65 9.30
C ALA A 923 -12.60 -6.92 8.56
N GLU A 924 -11.49 -7.50 9.03
CA GLU A 924 -10.93 -8.72 8.47
C GLU A 924 -11.79 -9.96 8.78
N TRP A 925 -12.35 -10.06 9.98
CA TRP A 925 -13.28 -11.12 10.37
C TRP A 925 -14.57 -11.07 9.53
N ILE A 926 -15.12 -9.88 9.32
CA ILE A 926 -16.26 -9.67 8.42
C ILE A 926 -15.87 -10.09 7.00
N ARG A 927 -14.70 -9.68 6.49
CA ARG A 927 -14.21 -10.06 5.16
C ARG A 927 -14.04 -11.58 5.00
N ARG A 928 -13.71 -12.30 6.08
CA ARG A 928 -13.58 -13.77 6.13
C ARG A 928 -14.91 -14.50 6.40
N GLY A 929 -16.03 -13.79 6.44
CA GLY A 929 -17.36 -14.38 6.68
C GLY A 929 -17.66 -14.72 8.14
N LEU A 930 -16.79 -14.36 9.08
CA LEU A 930 -16.95 -14.56 10.52
C LEU A 930 -17.69 -13.38 11.19
N GLY A 931 -18.44 -12.59 10.42
CA GLY A 931 -19.14 -11.39 10.91
C GLY A 931 -20.18 -11.66 12.00
N ALA A 932 -20.64 -12.91 12.17
CA ALA A 932 -21.52 -13.29 13.28
C ALA A 932 -20.80 -13.34 14.65
N TYR A 933 -19.47 -13.39 14.66
CA TYR A 933 -18.61 -13.35 15.86
C TYR A 933 -17.97 -11.98 16.09
N ALA A 934 -18.15 -11.05 15.15
CA ALA A 934 -17.69 -9.65 15.18
C ALA A 934 -18.73 -8.75 15.85
#